data_AF-A0A812WX86-F1
#
_entry.id   AF-A0A812WX86-F1
#
_cell.length_a   1.000
_cell.length_b   1.000
_cell.length_c   1.000
_cell.angle_alpha   90.00
_cell.angle_beta   90.00
_cell.angle_gamma   90.00
#
_symmetry.space_group_name_H-M   'P 1'
#
loop_
_entity.id
_entity.type
_entity.pdbx_description
1 polymer ?
#
loop_
_entity_poly.entity_id
_entity_poly.type
_entity_poly.pdbx_seq_one_letter_code
_entity_poly.pdbx_strand_id
1 'polypeptide(L)'
;MREVEIDWNQVVELMATEGLNPNIKEAGSGITSLHRAASAGQAEVLLWCIRTKAEVDGRTQLGRSALHYACECSRPRCVRLLLEHQADANLRTLSYLTPLHLACQANSTEVVSALLQDPKQVVDVDAEDTKRRSAEALSTNQQIHRLVRKYRAQLDERRKAQLVEQCLQRLFSFFDVNQDGMIHPEEWADSMTLLAEFFENHSDQSISMMFEEIDKDESGFIDWQEFKASYAELLQVINVPFRELMDTLSDVDRAILKEKLRLEREEDEASKALQAQEQEVAEFGEEEPEDSPTKRKDAPAVTVSAAGKAAVAMKRFRAPVVSPKAKAMSLRRVALRRHSDHQVAETAEEALALFAASQETAPLPVPTESLHSLQSNPNEADDGKENVLPTGPDLGSTSLSALENVDAEYRTALSDSPVVDEVCSMQAQERQDAYDAWHAERDPALKVFSKMFGEEWTEGIPWMGANDTNEYEAQFDLSGSHSDQVELLVTTLGFGYVQINGQEVSQDILSYAGWTRTDRRVLYRSYEVTKLLNGTAGGNLFVALGCGYRCDPKGRFPSYKDPAEGSQDTIPKVFRLQMRINGRLAFHTGTPGAWRRRQGPVTEDSVYDGEVYNPRAVGPWMPSESLPLNHGPPGAMVAASFPGVQVTRVDHPMSITAPAPGVHVVDFGSNVAGVCQISVPQAATVTLKHGEVLQHAVMPLKKIDPSRVYFDNLRSAAANDTLILDGPIQNWRPRFTYHGFRYVEVYGFPGQLTAEFIQRLVINTALPDRVNVTLSDEVLQAIHMGSKGVQRSNLMQVPTDCPQRDERLGWMGDASLSAASLLAHWDYNNMVSAFLDSMVDEMGADGSLPDVVPFQRFGGRPADLSWSAAFLENLWQLWQKDGDLKPAQKHWDSVKAHVNSLLATYTAAGNVTKLPQSYGDWCPPPRTLGGQGTETPPAGFTSAVSMLRSVQQAADLGTALGGAAAKDAEPMITWHKNMLGAFHEGYYNPVNKTYANGVMATYVLPLAIGAVPATELQAVSQGLLKYIADHGNTWTGGIITVRFLFDVLHDIGAAATALSMLQKKDYPSYGYMYFNEYERANESMWEEPDAPYRGPGMNSRAHHMFSSVGHYLTARVAGISVSRGHHVEMVVGQLSHVNASVATDFGAVQFSWSRKPSLTVEVTVPVGILAYLFVPVADGTMSLRSCDGQPFGEGLHSVVAGSGKYRRFNVPSGAHTLAVQHEAVSGEFIV
;
A
#
# COMPACT_ATOMS: atom_id res chain seq x y z
N MET A 1 -36.53 -27.61 10.90
CA MET A 1 -37.73 -27.55 10.04
C MET A 1 -38.95 -27.82 10.91
N ARG A 2 -40.13 -27.23 10.63
CA ARG A 2 -41.38 -27.69 11.27
C ARG A 2 -41.65 -29.13 10.84
N GLU A 3 -42.02 -30.02 11.76
CA GLU A 3 -42.52 -31.35 11.42
C GLU A 3 -43.82 -31.18 10.64
N VAL A 4 -43.72 -31.34 9.33
CA VAL A 4 -44.87 -31.47 8.45
C VAL A 4 -44.91 -32.93 8.07
N GLU A 5 -46.02 -33.59 8.35
CA GLU A 5 -46.23 -34.98 7.95
C GLU A 5 -46.40 -35.00 6.42
N ILE A 6 -45.37 -35.51 5.72
CA ILE A 6 -45.35 -35.61 4.26
C ILE A 6 -45.60 -37.08 3.91
N ASP A 7 -46.64 -37.34 3.11
CA ASP A 7 -46.85 -38.66 2.51
C ASP A 7 -45.88 -38.86 1.34
N TRP A 8 -44.77 -39.54 1.63
CA TRP A 8 -43.72 -39.80 0.65
C TRP A 8 -44.15 -40.75 -0.47
N ASN A 9 -45.14 -41.62 -0.25
CA ASN A 9 -45.65 -42.49 -1.31
C ASN A 9 -46.39 -41.66 -2.36
N GLN A 10 -47.20 -40.69 -1.90
CA GLN A 10 -47.86 -39.74 -2.79
C GLN A 10 -46.85 -38.87 -3.54
N VAL A 11 -45.77 -38.43 -2.88
CA VAL A 11 -44.69 -37.68 -3.55
C VAL A 11 -44.07 -38.51 -4.67
N VAL A 12 -43.82 -39.80 -4.44
CA VAL A 12 -43.27 -40.71 -5.46
C VAL A 12 -44.21 -40.88 -6.65
N GLU A 13 -45.52 -41.00 -6.43
CA GLU A 13 -46.51 -41.04 -7.51
C GLU A 13 -46.51 -39.74 -8.34
N LEU A 14 -46.38 -38.58 -7.67
CA LEU A 14 -46.35 -37.28 -8.33
C LEU A 14 -45.10 -37.06 -9.18
N MET A 15 -43.97 -37.73 -8.90
CA MET A 15 -42.73 -37.62 -9.67
C MET A 15 -42.88 -37.99 -11.16
N ALA A 16 -43.93 -38.74 -11.52
CA ALA A 16 -44.26 -39.08 -12.91
C ALA A 16 -44.93 -37.93 -13.69
N THR A 17 -45.27 -36.83 -13.03
CA THR A 17 -45.93 -35.67 -13.64
C THR A 17 -44.91 -34.80 -14.37
N GLU A 18 -45.15 -34.51 -15.66
CA GLU A 18 -44.29 -33.60 -16.44
C GLU A 18 -44.38 -32.14 -15.92
N GLY A 19 -43.26 -31.41 -16.01
CA GLY A 19 -43.22 -29.97 -15.69
C GLY A 19 -43.02 -29.60 -14.21
N LEU A 20 -42.78 -30.57 -13.33
CA LEU A 20 -42.45 -30.27 -11.93
C LEU A 20 -41.07 -29.63 -11.79
N ASN A 21 -41.00 -28.50 -11.08
CA ASN A 21 -39.73 -27.79 -10.81
C ASN A 21 -39.27 -28.04 -9.35
N PRO A 22 -38.16 -28.78 -9.13
CA PRO A 22 -37.66 -29.09 -7.79
C PRO A 22 -37.00 -27.91 -7.08
N ASN A 23 -36.76 -26.79 -7.78
CA ASN A 23 -36.10 -25.59 -7.25
C ASN A 23 -37.07 -24.54 -6.71
N ILE A 24 -38.38 -24.83 -6.65
CA ILE A 24 -39.34 -23.93 -6.00
C ILE A 24 -38.99 -23.85 -4.50
N LYS A 25 -38.82 -22.61 -4.02
CA LYS A 25 -38.45 -22.30 -2.64
C LYS A 25 -39.70 -21.95 -1.83
N GLU A 26 -39.85 -22.57 -0.67
CA GLU A 26 -40.86 -22.21 0.33
C GLU A 26 -40.65 -20.76 0.78
N ALA A 27 -41.69 -19.94 0.66
CA ALA A 27 -41.64 -18.53 1.02
C ALA A 27 -41.32 -18.38 2.52
N GLY A 28 -40.33 -17.55 2.83
CA GLY A 28 -39.90 -17.28 4.21
C GLY A 28 -38.96 -18.30 4.85
N SER A 29 -38.66 -19.44 4.20
CA SER A 29 -37.64 -20.39 4.70
C SER A 29 -36.54 -20.68 3.67
N GLY A 30 -36.85 -20.53 2.37
CA GLY A 30 -35.94 -20.88 1.28
C GLY A 30 -35.77 -22.39 1.10
N ILE A 31 -36.59 -23.22 1.76
CA ILE A 31 -36.52 -24.67 1.71
C ILE A 31 -37.08 -25.17 0.37
N THR A 32 -36.36 -26.08 -0.30
CA THR A 32 -36.80 -26.73 -1.55
C THR A 32 -37.16 -28.20 -1.30
N SER A 33 -37.74 -28.86 -2.31
CA SER A 33 -38.01 -30.30 -2.30
C SER A 33 -36.74 -31.12 -2.02
N LEU A 34 -35.59 -30.68 -2.53
CA LEU A 34 -34.29 -31.32 -2.28
C LEU A 34 -33.90 -31.26 -0.79
N HIS A 35 -34.11 -30.13 -0.11
CA HIS A 35 -33.84 -29.98 1.32
C HIS A 35 -34.74 -30.88 2.19
N ARG A 36 -36.04 -30.95 1.87
CA ARG A 36 -37.02 -31.79 2.57
C ARG A 36 -36.68 -33.28 2.40
N ALA A 37 -36.38 -33.71 1.17
CA ALA A 37 -35.99 -35.09 0.89
C ALA A 37 -34.68 -35.48 1.61
N ALA A 38 -33.69 -34.58 1.64
CA ALA A 38 -32.43 -34.80 2.34
C ALA A 38 -32.59 -34.95 3.86
N SER A 39 -33.44 -34.14 4.48
CA SER A 39 -33.74 -34.23 5.93
C SER A 39 -34.54 -35.50 6.29
N ALA A 40 -35.52 -35.85 5.45
CA ALA A 40 -36.35 -37.04 5.66
C ALA A 40 -35.64 -38.36 5.35
N GLY A 41 -34.51 -38.32 4.62
CA GLY A 41 -33.77 -39.51 4.22
C GLY A 41 -34.33 -40.19 2.96
N GLN A 42 -35.14 -39.49 2.17
CA GLN A 42 -35.83 -40.01 1.00
C GLN A 42 -34.94 -39.96 -0.23
N ALA A 43 -34.04 -40.94 -0.30
CA ALA A 43 -33.00 -41.03 -1.32
C ALA A 43 -33.53 -41.05 -2.76
N GLU A 44 -34.69 -41.68 -2.99
CA GLU A 44 -35.30 -41.79 -4.33
C GLU A 44 -35.83 -40.44 -4.82
N VAL A 45 -36.52 -39.70 -3.95
CA VAL A 45 -37.02 -38.34 -4.24
C VAL A 45 -35.84 -37.37 -4.39
N LEU A 46 -34.81 -37.51 -3.55
CA LEU A 46 -33.59 -36.72 -3.63
C LEU A 46 -32.88 -36.92 -4.98
N LEU A 47 -32.73 -38.18 -5.43
CA LEU A 47 -32.11 -38.50 -6.72
C LEU A 47 -32.96 -37.99 -7.90
N TRP A 48 -34.28 -38.08 -7.82
CA TRP A 48 -35.17 -37.50 -8.81
C TRP A 48 -35.00 -35.98 -8.90
N CYS A 49 -34.95 -35.27 -7.76
CA CYS A 49 -34.69 -33.83 -7.73
C CYS A 49 -33.38 -33.49 -8.44
N ILE A 50 -32.29 -34.21 -8.15
CA ILE A 50 -30.98 -34.00 -8.79
C ILE A 50 -31.06 -34.23 -10.31
N ARG A 51 -31.71 -35.32 -10.75
CA ARG A 51 -31.90 -35.63 -12.18
C ARG A 51 -32.73 -34.58 -12.91
N THR A 52 -33.68 -33.96 -12.21
CA THR A 52 -34.51 -32.84 -12.71
C THR A 52 -33.81 -31.48 -12.54
N LYS A 53 -32.47 -31.46 -12.44
CA LYS A 53 -31.63 -30.27 -12.35
C LYS A 53 -31.90 -29.41 -11.10
N ALA A 54 -32.14 -30.04 -9.95
CA ALA A 54 -32.16 -29.32 -8.68
C ALA A 54 -30.79 -28.71 -8.36
N GLU A 55 -30.78 -27.51 -7.77
CA GLU A 55 -29.58 -26.87 -7.24
C GLU A 55 -29.07 -27.66 -6.03
N VAL A 56 -28.04 -28.50 -6.24
CA VAL A 56 -27.48 -29.40 -5.21
C VAL A 56 -26.99 -28.64 -3.97
N ASP A 57 -26.32 -27.52 -4.18
CA ASP A 57 -25.85 -26.60 -3.14
C ASP A 57 -26.76 -25.37 -2.95
N GLY A 58 -28.01 -25.44 -3.43
CA GLY A 58 -29.02 -24.42 -3.18
C GLY A 58 -29.17 -24.18 -1.68
N ARG A 59 -29.22 -22.90 -1.26
CA ARG A 59 -29.18 -22.52 0.17
C ARG A 59 -30.53 -22.04 0.67
N THR A 60 -30.89 -22.44 1.89
CA THR A 60 -32.01 -21.87 2.64
C THR A 60 -31.66 -20.49 3.20
N GLN A 61 -32.61 -19.80 3.82
CA GLN A 61 -32.36 -18.51 4.48
C GLN A 61 -31.34 -18.58 5.64
N LEU A 62 -31.07 -19.77 6.18
CA LEU A 62 -30.02 -19.99 7.19
C LEU A 62 -28.64 -20.31 6.56
N GLY A 63 -28.55 -20.24 5.23
CA GLY A 63 -27.35 -20.61 4.47
C GLY A 63 -27.07 -22.11 4.42
N ARG A 64 -28.03 -22.96 4.83
CA ARG A 64 -27.89 -24.43 4.84
C ARG A 64 -28.26 -25.02 3.48
N SER A 65 -27.45 -25.95 2.97
CA SER A 65 -27.76 -26.76 1.78
C SER A 65 -28.46 -28.08 2.14
N ALA A 66 -28.88 -28.84 1.13
CA ALA A 66 -29.43 -30.18 1.32
C ALA A 66 -28.46 -31.10 2.08
N LEU A 67 -27.14 -30.97 1.85
CA LEU A 67 -26.11 -31.74 2.54
C LEU A 67 -26.07 -31.45 4.05
N HIS A 68 -26.24 -30.19 4.44
CA HIS A 68 -26.34 -29.80 5.86
C HIS A 68 -27.49 -30.50 6.58
N TYR A 69 -28.67 -30.57 5.95
CA TYR A 69 -29.82 -31.25 6.53
C TYR A 69 -29.69 -32.77 6.53
N ALA A 70 -29.08 -33.36 5.50
CA ALA A 70 -28.77 -34.79 5.50
C ALA A 70 -27.80 -35.15 6.64
N CYS A 71 -26.84 -34.27 6.93
CA CYS A 71 -25.89 -34.44 8.02
C CYS A 71 -26.53 -34.25 9.41
N GLU A 72 -27.31 -33.18 9.61
CA GLU A 72 -28.01 -32.91 10.87
C GLU A 72 -29.03 -34.00 11.21
N CYS A 73 -29.74 -34.53 10.22
CA CYS A 73 -30.76 -35.56 10.40
C CYS A 73 -30.21 -37.00 10.31
N SER A 74 -28.89 -37.19 10.30
CA SER A 74 -28.24 -38.51 10.27
C SER A 74 -28.69 -39.41 9.12
N ARG A 75 -28.69 -38.89 7.87
CA ARG A 75 -29.16 -39.59 6.67
C ARG A 75 -27.99 -40.00 5.73
N PRO A 76 -27.23 -41.07 6.04
CA PRO A 76 -25.99 -41.40 5.33
C PRO A 76 -26.20 -41.72 3.83
N ARG A 77 -27.34 -42.32 3.44
CA ARG A 77 -27.66 -42.60 2.03
C ARG A 77 -27.84 -41.31 1.21
N CYS A 78 -28.45 -40.27 1.80
CA CYS A 78 -28.61 -38.97 1.15
C CYS A 78 -27.27 -38.22 1.08
N VAL A 79 -26.45 -38.32 2.12
CA VAL A 79 -25.08 -37.74 2.13
C VAL A 79 -24.25 -38.30 0.98
N ARG A 80 -24.19 -39.63 0.82
CA ARG A 80 -23.45 -40.27 -0.28
C ARG A 80 -23.96 -39.84 -1.65
N LEU A 81 -25.28 -39.83 -1.87
CA LEU A 81 -25.87 -39.38 -3.13
C LEU A 81 -25.56 -37.92 -3.44
N LEU A 82 -25.58 -37.03 -2.45
CA LEU A 82 -25.24 -35.63 -2.64
C LEU A 82 -23.77 -35.46 -2.99
N LEU A 83 -22.86 -36.16 -2.30
CA LEU A 83 -21.42 -36.11 -2.59
C LEU A 83 -21.07 -36.72 -3.97
N GLU A 84 -21.73 -37.83 -4.36
CA GLU A 84 -21.62 -38.43 -5.69
C GLU A 84 -21.95 -37.43 -6.82
N HIS A 85 -22.88 -36.51 -6.53
CA HIS A 85 -23.31 -35.42 -7.41
C HIS A 85 -22.65 -34.07 -7.09
N GLN A 86 -21.43 -34.10 -6.53
CA GLN A 86 -20.56 -32.94 -6.32
C GLN A 86 -21.09 -31.86 -5.37
N ALA A 87 -21.94 -32.21 -4.40
CA ALA A 87 -22.32 -31.28 -3.33
C ALA A 87 -21.10 -30.87 -2.51
N ASP A 88 -20.88 -29.57 -2.28
CA ASP A 88 -19.72 -29.08 -1.53
C ASP A 88 -19.76 -29.48 -0.04
N ALA A 89 -18.87 -30.41 0.35
CA ALA A 89 -18.74 -30.90 1.72
C ALA A 89 -18.20 -29.86 2.72
N ASN A 90 -17.66 -28.74 2.24
CA ASN A 90 -17.10 -27.66 3.05
C ASN A 90 -17.94 -26.38 3.02
N LEU A 91 -19.09 -26.40 2.32
CA LEU A 91 -19.99 -25.27 2.24
C LEU A 91 -20.39 -24.80 3.64
N ARG A 92 -20.27 -23.51 3.93
CA ARG A 92 -20.55 -22.96 5.27
C ARG A 92 -21.96 -22.39 5.38
N THR A 93 -22.64 -22.58 6.51
CA THR A 93 -23.88 -21.86 6.83
C THR A 93 -23.62 -20.38 7.18
N LEU A 94 -24.67 -19.58 7.40
CA LEU A 94 -24.52 -18.21 7.96
C LEU A 94 -23.86 -18.18 9.35
N SER A 95 -23.89 -19.31 10.06
CA SER A 95 -23.22 -19.49 11.36
C SER A 95 -21.89 -20.22 11.24
N TYR A 96 -21.27 -20.23 10.05
CA TYR A 96 -19.99 -20.87 9.75
C TYR A 96 -19.92 -22.38 10.05
N LEU A 97 -21.06 -23.05 10.15
CA LEU A 97 -21.10 -24.50 10.32
C LEU A 97 -20.91 -25.17 8.96
N THR A 98 -20.02 -26.15 8.86
CA THR A 98 -19.92 -27.03 7.68
C THR A 98 -20.86 -28.25 7.86
N PRO A 99 -21.13 -29.03 6.80
CA PRO A 99 -21.81 -30.32 6.92
C PRO A 99 -21.17 -31.24 7.99
N LEU A 100 -19.85 -31.22 8.12
CA LEU A 100 -19.13 -31.98 9.15
C LEU A 100 -19.44 -31.48 10.57
N HIS A 101 -19.59 -30.17 10.79
CA HIS A 101 -20.02 -29.64 12.10
C HIS A 101 -21.38 -30.19 12.51
N LEU A 102 -22.34 -30.22 11.58
CA LEU A 102 -23.68 -30.74 11.86
C LEU A 102 -23.69 -32.27 12.03
N ALA A 103 -22.86 -32.99 11.28
CA ALA A 103 -22.67 -34.43 11.45
C ALA A 103 -22.08 -34.80 12.82
N CYS A 104 -21.06 -34.04 13.26
CA CYS A 104 -20.44 -34.18 14.57
C CYS A 104 -21.42 -33.80 15.70
N GLN A 105 -22.17 -32.71 15.53
CA GLN A 105 -23.20 -32.29 16.49
C GLN A 105 -24.33 -33.34 16.61
N ALA A 106 -24.71 -33.98 15.50
CA ALA A 106 -25.68 -35.07 15.49
C ALA A 106 -25.12 -36.39 16.05
N ASN A 107 -23.82 -36.45 16.37
CA ASN A 107 -23.11 -37.64 16.86
C ASN A 107 -23.26 -38.89 15.97
N SER A 108 -23.49 -38.71 14.66
CA SER A 108 -23.67 -39.82 13.71
C SER A 108 -22.34 -40.24 13.08
N THR A 109 -21.81 -41.38 13.54
CA THR A 109 -20.56 -41.97 13.03
C THR A 109 -20.64 -42.34 11.55
N GLU A 110 -21.80 -42.82 11.09
CA GLU A 110 -22.03 -43.23 9.70
C GLU A 110 -21.99 -42.06 8.72
N VAL A 111 -22.55 -40.91 9.10
CA VAL A 111 -22.50 -39.68 8.29
C VAL A 111 -21.11 -39.09 8.28
N VAL A 112 -20.43 -39.00 9.43
CA VAL A 112 -19.04 -38.53 9.49
C VAL A 112 -18.15 -39.44 8.64
N SER A 113 -18.33 -40.75 8.73
CA SER A 113 -17.61 -41.70 7.87
C SER A 113 -17.92 -41.49 6.40
N ALA A 114 -19.18 -41.23 6.02
CA ALA A 114 -19.55 -40.97 4.63
C ALA A 114 -18.93 -39.67 4.08
N LEU A 115 -18.82 -38.62 4.90
CA LEU A 115 -18.17 -37.36 4.52
C LEU A 115 -16.65 -37.53 4.35
N LEU A 116 -15.98 -38.20 5.30
CA LEU A 116 -14.52 -38.31 5.33
C LEU A 116 -13.94 -39.40 4.41
N GLN A 117 -14.78 -40.34 3.93
CA GLN A 117 -14.33 -41.42 3.05
C GLN A 117 -14.56 -41.15 1.56
N ASP A 118 -15.16 -40.01 1.18
CA ASP A 118 -15.33 -39.68 -0.22
C ASP A 118 -13.97 -39.29 -0.84
N PRO A 119 -13.45 -40.06 -1.82
CA PRO A 119 -12.15 -39.76 -2.42
C PRO A 119 -12.16 -38.52 -3.32
N LYS A 120 -13.34 -38.04 -3.74
CA LYS A 120 -13.48 -36.90 -4.66
C LYS A 120 -13.45 -35.55 -3.97
N GLN A 121 -13.60 -35.51 -2.64
CA GLN A 121 -13.63 -34.25 -1.89
C GLN A 121 -12.66 -34.26 -0.72
N VAL A 122 -11.92 -33.16 -0.55
CA VAL A 122 -11.07 -32.93 0.61
C VAL A 122 -11.87 -32.14 1.64
N VAL A 123 -12.32 -32.82 2.70
CA VAL A 123 -13.05 -32.17 3.80
C VAL A 123 -12.09 -31.41 4.73
N ASP A 124 -12.40 -30.15 5.00
CA ASP A 124 -11.72 -29.32 5.99
C ASP A 124 -12.23 -29.67 7.40
N VAL A 125 -11.46 -30.51 8.10
CA VAL A 125 -11.77 -30.94 9.47
C VAL A 125 -11.43 -29.89 10.54
N ASP A 126 -10.68 -28.84 10.16
CA ASP A 126 -10.18 -27.79 11.05
C ASP A 126 -10.96 -26.48 10.90
N ALA A 127 -11.97 -26.45 10.01
CA ALA A 127 -12.92 -25.36 9.91
C ALA A 127 -13.53 -25.02 11.27
N GLU A 128 -13.63 -23.74 11.57
CA GLU A 128 -14.19 -23.23 12.83
C GLU A 128 -15.57 -22.58 12.64
N ASP A 129 -16.48 -22.82 13.60
CA ASP A 129 -17.76 -22.11 13.69
C ASP A 129 -17.62 -20.69 14.25
N THR A 130 -18.74 -19.93 14.35
CA THR A 130 -18.75 -18.56 14.91
C THR A 130 -18.31 -18.47 16.38
N LYS A 131 -18.09 -19.60 17.06
CA LYS A 131 -17.59 -19.68 18.43
C LYS A 131 -16.16 -20.27 18.48
N ARG A 132 -15.44 -20.31 17.35
CA ARG A 132 -14.09 -20.90 17.21
C ARG A 132 -14.03 -22.37 17.62
N ARG A 133 -15.11 -23.12 17.40
CA ARG A 133 -15.14 -24.56 17.69
C ARG A 133 -15.00 -25.31 16.38
N SER A 134 -14.06 -26.25 16.32
CA SER A 134 -13.95 -27.19 15.22
C SER A 134 -15.10 -28.20 15.25
N ALA A 135 -15.31 -28.90 14.13
CA ALA A 135 -16.32 -29.96 14.06
C ALA A 135 -16.06 -31.07 15.10
N GLU A 136 -14.80 -31.42 15.39
CA GLU A 136 -14.42 -32.39 16.43
C GLU A 136 -14.92 -31.96 17.82
N ALA A 137 -14.84 -30.66 18.14
CA ALA A 137 -15.26 -30.10 19.42
C ALA A 137 -16.78 -30.11 19.64
N LEU A 138 -17.59 -30.32 18.59
CA LEU A 138 -19.05 -30.41 18.68
C LEU A 138 -19.56 -31.84 18.95
N SER A 139 -18.69 -32.84 18.86
CA SER A 139 -19.04 -34.23 19.15
C SER A 139 -18.47 -34.66 20.49
N THR A 140 -19.25 -35.45 21.23
CA THR A 140 -18.79 -36.16 22.44
C THR A 140 -18.44 -37.63 22.15
N ASN A 141 -18.62 -38.08 20.90
CA ASN A 141 -18.43 -39.46 20.49
C ASN A 141 -16.96 -39.75 20.17
N GLN A 142 -16.32 -40.61 20.98
CA GLN A 142 -14.90 -40.99 20.80
C GLN A 142 -14.61 -41.61 19.43
N GLN A 143 -15.57 -42.31 18.82
CA GLN A 143 -15.38 -42.91 17.50
C GLN A 143 -15.29 -41.83 16.41
N ILE A 144 -16.05 -40.74 16.53
CA ILE A 144 -15.97 -39.58 15.62
C ILE A 144 -14.61 -38.89 15.77
N HIS A 145 -14.14 -38.68 17.00
CA HIS A 145 -12.79 -38.12 17.23
C HIS A 145 -11.70 -38.98 16.59
N ARG A 146 -11.78 -40.30 16.71
CA ARG A 146 -10.84 -41.22 16.05
C ARG A 146 -10.90 -41.11 14.52
N LEU A 147 -12.09 -41.01 13.93
CA LEU A 147 -12.26 -40.86 12.49
C LEU A 147 -11.67 -39.53 11.98
N VAL A 148 -11.96 -38.42 12.66
CA VAL A 148 -11.43 -37.09 12.31
C VAL A 148 -9.91 -37.05 12.43
N ARG A 149 -9.34 -37.56 13.53
CA ARG A 149 -7.88 -37.62 13.71
C ARG A 149 -7.20 -38.51 12.68
N LYS A 150 -7.79 -39.68 12.37
CA LYS A 150 -7.27 -40.58 11.34
C LYS A 150 -7.26 -39.89 9.98
N TYR A 151 -8.33 -39.19 9.63
CA TYR A 151 -8.42 -38.45 8.37
C TYR A 151 -7.45 -37.26 8.33
N ARG A 152 -7.32 -36.50 9.43
CA ARG A 152 -6.32 -35.42 9.59
C ARG A 152 -4.90 -35.95 9.34
N ALA A 153 -4.53 -37.06 9.98
CA ALA A 153 -3.24 -37.71 9.75
C ALA A 153 -3.06 -38.19 8.30
N GLN A 154 -4.10 -38.73 7.66
CA GLN A 154 -4.03 -39.12 6.25
C GLN A 154 -3.84 -37.92 5.32
N LEU A 155 -4.47 -36.78 5.60
CA LEU A 155 -4.26 -35.54 4.85
C LEU A 155 -2.84 -35.01 5.04
N ASP A 156 -2.32 -35.04 6.28
CA ASP A 156 -0.95 -34.63 6.56
C ASP A 156 0.06 -35.53 5.82
N GLU A 157 -0.12 -36.85 5.83
CA GLU A 157 0.73 -37.77 5.05
C GLU A 157 0.61 -37.56 3.54
N ARG A 158 -0.59 -37.27 3.00
CA ARG A 158 -0.76 -36.91 1.58
C ARG A 158 -0.05 -35.61 1.23
N ARG A 159 -0.14 -34.59 2.08
CA ARG A 159 0.56 -33.29 1.91
C ARG A 159 2.07 -33.49 1.94
N LYS A 160 2.57 -34.29 2.88
CA LYS A 160 3.99 -34.67 2.96
C LYS A 160 4.46 -35.39 1.70
N ALA A 161 3.72 -36.40 1.25
CA ALA A 161 4.05 -37.15 0.04
C ALA A 161 4.05 -36.26 -1.21
N GLN A 162 3.10 -35.33 -1.32
CA GLN A 162 3.03 -34.37 -2.42
C GLN A 162 4.24 -33.42 -2.43
N LEU A 163 4.67 -32.94 -1.26
CA LEU A 163 5.85 -32.09 -1.14
C LEU A 163 7.13 -32.84 -1.54
N VAL A 164 7.29 -34.09 -1.11
CA VAL A 164 8.43 -34.95 -1.51
C VAL A 164 8.40 -35.20 -3.01
N GLU A 165 7.25 -35.56 -3.58
CA GLU A 165 7.11 -35.78 -5.02
C GLU A 165 7.45 -34.52 -5.83
N GLN A 166 7.00 -33.34 -5.40
CA GLN A 166 7.37 -32.07 -6.04
C GLN A 166 8.88 -31.83 -6.02
N CYS A 167 9.56 -32.17 -4.92
CA CYS A 167 11.01 -32.08 -4.84
C CYS A 167 11.70 -33.08 -5.76
N LEU A 168 11.24 -34.34 -5.78
CA LEU A 168 11.78 -35.38 -6.65
C LEU A 168 11.58 -35.05 -8.14
N GLN A 169 10.45 -34.43 -8.52
CA GLN A 169 10.21 -34.00 -9.91
C GLN A 169 11.21 -32.93 -10.35
N ARG A 170 11.61 -32.03 -9.45
CA ARG A 170 12.65 -31.02 -9.73
C ARG A 170 14.03 -31.65 -9.86
N LEU A 171 14.33 -32.66 -9.05
CA LEU A 171 15.57 -33.44 -9.19
C LEU A 171 15.58 -34.24 -10.50
N PHE A 172 14.48 -34.92 -10.84
CA PHE A 172 14.36 -35.67 -12.08
C PHE A 172 14.57 -34.76 -13.30
N SER A 173 13.89 -33.60 -13.34
CA SER A 173 14.06 -32.66 -14.47
C SER A 173 15.45 -32.02 -14.55
N PHE A 174 16.22 -32.05 -13.46
CA PHE A 174 17.61 -31.64 -13.48
C PHE A 174 18.52 -32.69 -14.14
N PHE A 175 18.30 -33.97 -13.85
CA PHE A 175 19.09 -35.08 -14.41
C PHE A 175 18.61 -35.51 -15.81
N ASP A 176 17.34 -35.26 -16.17
CA ASP A 176 16.84 -35.33 -17.55
C ASP A 176 17.33 -34.13 -18.36
N VAL A 177 18.64 -34.12 -18.64
CA VAL A 177 19.32 -33.03 -19.34
C VAL A 177 18.77 -32.87 -20.77
N ASN A 178 18.33 -33.96 -21.37
CA ASN A 178 17.82 -33.99 -22.74
C ASN A 178 16.33 -33.60 -22.84
N GLN A 179 15.62 -33.50 -21.71
CA GLN A 179 14.19 -33.23 -21.62
C GLN A 179 13.34 -34.24 -22.41
N ASP A 180 13.81 -35.47 -22.53
CA ASP A 180 13.10 -36.56 -23.22
C ASP A 180 12.31 -37.44 -22.25
N GLY A 181 12.32 -37.09 -20.96
CA GLY A 181 11.63 -37.80 -19.90
C GLY A 181 12.39 -39.04 -19.40
N MET A 182 13.69 -39.16 -19.72
CA MET A 182 14.54 -40.29 -19.37
C MET A 182 15.89 -39.81 -18.80
N ILE A 183 16.41 -40.52 -17.79
CA ILE A 183 17.75 -40.27 -17.23
C ILE A 183 18.71 -41.33 -17.77
N HIS A 184 19.85 -40.90 -18.31
CA HIS A 184 20.87 -41.81 -18.84
C HIS A 184 21.69 -42.47 -17.71
N PRO A 185 22.26 -43.67 -17.91
CA PRO A 185 22.95 -44.42 -16.84
C PRO A 185 24.11 -43.68 -16.17
N GLU A 186 24.85 -42.89 -16.95
CA GLU A 186 25.96 -42.07 -16.42
C GLU A 186 25.42 -40.94 -15.52
N GLU A 187 24.28 -40.33 -15.88
CA GLU A 187 23.62 -39.26 -15.13
C GLU A 187 22.88 -39.79 -13.90
N TRP A 188 22.35 -41.01 -14.00
CA TRP A 188 21.74 -41.72 -12.90
C TRP A 188 22.75 -42.02 -11.79
N ALA A 189 23.94 -42.52 -12.15
CA ALA A 189 25.01 -42.79 -11.19
C ALA A 189 25.47 -41.52 -10.46
N ASP A 190 25.54 -40.39 -11.16
CA ASP A 190 25.85 -39.09 -10.58
C ASP A 190 24.73 -38.62 -9.62
N SER A 191 23.46 -38.84 -9.98
CA SER A 191 22.33 -38.47 -9.12
C SER A 191 22.34 -39.23 -7.79
N MET A 192 22.63 -40.54 -7.83
CA MET A 192 22.65 -41.39 -6.64
C MET A 192 23.86 -41.11 -5.76
N THR A 193 25.01 -40.80 -6.35
CA THR A 193 26.22 -40.38 -5.62
C THR A 193 25.98 -39.07 -4.87
N LEU A 194 25.36 -38.09 -5.52
CA LEU A 194 25.04 -36.80 -4.90
C LEU A 194 24.17 -37.00 -3.66
N LEU A 195 23.13 -37.83 -3.73
CA LEU A 195 22.23 -38.02 -2.59
C LEU A 195 22.81 -38.86 -1.46
N ALA A 196 23.63 -39.86 -1.79
CA ALA A 196 24.38 -40.61 -0.79
C ALA A 196 25.23 -39.67 0.09
N GLU A 197 25.88 -38.67 -0.51
CA GLU A 197 26.68 -37.65 0.21
C GLU A 197 25.84 -36.72 1.09
N PHE A 198 24.55 -36.52 0.81
CA PHE A 198 23.68 -35.67 1.63
C PHE A 198 23.03 -36.43 2.81
N PHE A 199 23.12 -37.76 2.86
CA PHE A 199 22.57 -38.60 3.93
C PHE A 199 23.65 -39.31 4.78
N GLU A 200 24.85 -38.71 4.86
CA GLU A 200 26.18 -39.09 5.43
C GLU A 200 26.28 -40.08 6.64
N ASN A 201 25.19 -40.54 7.24
CA ASN A 201 25.17 -41.47 8.37
C ASN A 201 24.84 -42.94 8.03
N HIS A 202 24.80 -43.34 6.75
CA HIS A 202 24.40 -44.72 6.38
C HIS A 202 25.46 -45.41 5.50
N SER A 203 25.75 -46.68 5.85
CA SER A 203 26.90 -47.43 5.35
C SER A 203 26.90 -47.67 3.83
N ASP A 204 28.07 -47.54 3.21
CA ASP A 204 28.37 -47.78 1.77
C ASP A 204 27.79 -49.08 1.19
N GLN A 205 27.50 -50.07 2.04
CA GLN A 205 26.90 -51.35 1.66
C GLN A 205 25.44 -51.23 1.20
N SER A 206 24.62 -50.38 1.82
CA SER A 206 23.19 -50.25 1.50
C SER A 206 22.97 -49.53 0.17
N ILE A 207 23.82 -48.56 -0.13
CA ILE A 207 23.83 -47.80 -1.38
C ILE A 207 24.37 -48.67 -2.53
N SER A 208 25.42 -49.48 -2.28
CA SER A 208 25.96 -50.42 -3.28
C SER A 208 24.98 -51.54 -3.67
N MET A 209 24.19 -52.07 -2.73
CA MET A 209 23.15 -53.06 -3.05
C MET A 209 22.02 -52.48 -3.92
N MET A 210 21.72 -51.18 -3.79
CA MET A 210 20.73 -50.49 -4.65
C MET A 210 21.21 -50.35 -6.10
N PHE A 211 22.52 -50.24 -6.35
CA PHE A 211 23.08 -50.19 -7.71
C PHE A 211 22.89 -51.49 -8.50
N GLU A 212 22.71 -52.64 -7.83
CA GLU A 212 22.56 -53.95 -8.48
C GLU A 212 21.09 -54.35 -8.75
N GLU A 213 20.09 -53.76 -8.07
CA GLU A 213 18.68 -54.20 -8.15
C GLU A 213 17.74 -53.35 -9.06
N ILE A 214 18.19 -52.20 -9.57
CA ILE A 214 17.30 -51.17 -10.15
C ILE A 214 17.21 -51.17 -11.69
N ASP A 215 18.00 -51.95 -12.43
CA ASP A 215 17.81 -52.11 -13.89
C ASP A 215 16.86 -53.29 -14.17
N LYS A 216 15.54 -53.02 -14.13
CA LYS A 216 14.50 -54.06 -14.28
C LYS A 216 13.91 -54.19 -15.68
N ASP A 217 14.19 -53.27 -16.61
CA ASP A 217 13.59 -53.27 -17.94
C ASP A 217 14.57 -53.54 -19.10
N GLU A 218 15.87 -53.72 -18.81
CA GLU A 218 16.96 -53.94 -19.77
C GLU A 218 17.12 -52.81 -20.81
N SER A 219 16.43 -51.67 -20.65
CA SER A 219 16.48 -50.54 -21.58
C SER A 219 17.73 -49.69 -21.40
N GLY A 220 18.31 -49.71 -20.20
CA GLY A 220 19.45 -48.90 -19.83
C GLY A 220 19.13 -47.41 -19.70
N PHE A 221 17.88 -47.00 -19.42
CA PHE A 221 17.50 -45.61 -19.07
C PHE A 221 16.49 -45.64 -17.91
N ILE A 222 16.36 -44.54 -17.18
CA ILE A 222 15.45 -44.47 -16.02
C ILE A 222 14.38 -43.41 -16.24
N ASP A 223 13.13 -43.85 -16.27
CA ASP A 223 11.99 -42.96 -16.41
C ASP A 223 11.55 -42.35 -15.06
N TRP A 224 10.60 -41.42 -15.11
CA TRP A 224 10.10 -40.76 -13.90
C TRP A 224 9.51 -41.72 -12.86
N GLN A 225 8.84 -42.79 -13.30
CA GLN A 225 8.23 -43.76 -12.37
C GLN A 225 9.31 -44.60 -11.69
N GLU A 226 10.33 -45.01 -12.43
CA GLU A 226 11.48 -45.74 -11.91
C GLU A 226 12.31 -44.87 -10.97
N PHE A 227 12.63 -43.63 -11.36
CA PHE A 227 13.28 -42.65 -10.50
C PHE A 227 12.51 -42.45 -9.19
N LYS A 228 11.20 -42.19 -9.28
CA LYS A 228 10.36 -42.00 -8.09
C LYS A 228 10.33 -43.25 -7.20
N ALA A 229 10.27 -44.44 -7.79
CA ALA A 229 10.25 -45.70 -7.05
C ALA A 229 11.57 -45.94 -6.32
N SER A 230 12.72 -45.73 -6.98
CA SER A 230 14.05 -45.87 -6.37
C SER A 230 14.25 -44.91 -5.20
N TYR A 231 13.80 -43.67 -5.32
CA TYR A 231 13.85 -42.73 -4.21
C TYR A 231 12.88 -43.10 -3.10
N ALA A 232 11.68 -43.58 -3.41
CA ALA A 232 10.75 -44.06 -2.39
C ALA A 232 11.34 -45.23 -1.58
N GLU A 233 12.09 -46.14 -2.23
CA GLU A 233 12.83 -47.22 -1.57
C GLU A 233 14.00 -46.68 -0.73
N LEU A 234 14.81 -45.76 -1.28
CA LEU A 234 15.88 -45.09 -0.55
C LEU A 234 15.35 -44.45 0.75
N LEU A 235 14.27 -43.68 0.65
CA LEU A 235 13.63 -42.98 1.77
C LEU A 235 13.06 -43.94 2.83
N GLN A 236 12.61 -45.12 2.44
CA GLN A 236 12.19 -46.17 3.37
C GLN A 236 13.39 -46.82 4.08
N VAL A 237 14.51 -47.00 3.37
CA VAL A 237 15.73 -47.61 3.92
C VAL A 237 16.43 -46.68 4.91
N ILE A 238 16.50 -45.37 4.62
CA ILE A 238 17.20 -44.40 5.47
C ILE A 238 16.38 -43.91 6.67
N ASN A 239 15.08 -44.21 6.72
CA ASN A 239 14.16 -43.88 7.83
C ASN A 239 14.30 -42.44 8.37
N VAL A 240 14.51 -41.47 7.48
CA VAL A 240 14.76 -40.07 7.85
C VAL A 240 13.44 -39.38 8.24
N PRO A 241 13.39 -38.62 9.36
CA PRO A 241 12.23 -37.83 9.72
C PRO A 241 11.84 -36.85 8.59
N PHE A 242 10.54 -36.71 8.29
CA PHE A 242 10.06 -35.88 7.16
C PHE A 242 10.64 -34.45 7.13
N ARG A 243 10.81 -33.81 8.29
CA ARG A 243 11.41 -32.47 8.38
C ARG A 243 12.85 -32.47 7.84
N GLU A 244 13.67 -33.40 8.33
CA GLU A 244 15.06 -33.54 7.92
C GLU A 244 15.15 -33.91 6.44
N LEU A 245 14.29 -34.80 5.96
CA LEU A 245 14.18 -35.12 4.54
C LEU A 245 13.90 -33.88 3.67
N MET A 246 12.95 -33.03 4.08
CA MET A 246 12.61 -31.83 3.31
C MET A 246 13.70 -30.75 3.38
N ASP A 247 14.39 -30.63 4.52
CA ASP A 247 15.53 -29.74 4.65
C ASP A 247 16.67 -30.20 3.72
N THR A 248 17.01 -31.49 3.74
CA THR A 248 18.02 -32.09 2.87
C THR A 248 17.67 -31.96 1.39
N LEU A 249 16.44 -32.28 0.98
CA LEU A 249 16.00 -32.13 -0.41
C LEU A 249 16.05 -30.67 -0.88
N SER A 250 15.74 -29.72 0.01
CA SER A 250 15.86 -28.29 -0.29
C SER A 250 17.31 -27.84 -0.42
N ASP A 251 18.22 -28.42 0.35
CA ASP A 251 19.66 -28.16 0.26
C ASP A 251 20.26 -28.72 -1.04
N VAL A 252 19.85 -29.92 -1.44
CA VAL A 252 20.21 -30.53 -2.73
C VAL A 252 19.72 -29.65 -3.88
N ASP A 253 18.46 -29.22 -3.85
CA ASP A 253 17.85 -28.34 -4.87
C ASP A 253 18.62 -27.01 -4.98
N ARG A 254 18.99 -26.40 -3.85
CA ARG A 254 19.81 -25.17 -3.81
C ARG A 254 21.22 -25.39 -4.36
N ALA A 255 21.86 -26.50 -4.02
CA ALA A 255 23.21 -26.82 -4.49
C ALA A 255 23.22 -27.03 -6.02
N ILE A 256 22.24 -27.77 -6.52
CA ILE A 256 22.01 -28.01 -7.94
C ILE A 256 21.77 -26.70 -8.71
N LEU A 257 20.88 -25.84 -8.21
CA LEU A 257 20.56 -24.57 -8.85
C LEU A 257 21.79 -23.65 -8.92
N LYS A 258 22.58 -23.59 -7.85
CA LYS A 258 23.80 -22.78 -7.79
C LYS A 258 24.83 -23.21 -8.84
N GLU A 259 24.98 -24.51 -9.06
CA GLU A 259 25.92 -25.03 -10.04
C GLU A 259 25.42 -24.85 -11.48
N LYS A 260 24.11 -25.02 -11.73
CA LYS A 260 23.49 -24.71 -13.02
C LYS A 260 23.72 -23.25 -13.42
N LEU A 261 23.46 -22.32 -12.50
CA LEU A 261 23.69 -20.89 -12.71
C LEU A 261 25.17 -20.54 -12.93
N ARG A 262 26.10 -21.29 -12.33
CA ARG A 262 27.54 -21.12 -12.56
C ARG A 262 27.91 -21.51 -13.99
N LEU A 263 27.44 -22.66 -14.46
CA LEU A 263 27.71 -23.16 -15.80
C LEU A 263 27.10 -22.26 -16.88
N GLU A 264 25.87 -21.79 -16.68
CA GLU A 264 25.21 -20.84 -17.59
C GLU A 264 25.98 -19.51 -17.70
N ARG A 265 26.54 -19.01 -16.59
CA ARG A 265 27.39 -17.81 -16.60
C ARG A 265 28.70 -18.02 -17.38
N GLU A 266 29.35 -19.16 -17.21
CA GLU A 266 30.57 -19.49 -17.93
C GLU A 266 30.32 -19.63 -19.44
N GLU A 267 29.14 -20.14 -19.83
CA GLU A 267 28.72 -20.26 -21.23
C GLU A 267 28.36 -18.90 -21.86
N ASP A 268 27.71 -18.02 -21.08
CA ASP A 268 27.44 -16.63 -21.46
C ASP A 268 28.72 -15.81 -21.63
N GLU A 269 29.69 -15.97 -20.73
CA GLU A 269 31.00 -15.31 -20.83
C GLU A 269 31.79 -15.81 -22.04
N ALA A 270 31.77 -17.12 -22.31
CA ALA A 270 32.40 -17.70 -23.50
C ALA A 270 31.72 -17.23 -24.81
N SER A 271 30.38 -17.13 -24.84
CA SER A 271 29.64 -16.60 -25.99
C SER A 271 29.93 -15.12 -26.24
N LYS A 272 30.01 -14.31 -25.18
CA LYS A 272 30.36 -12.88 -25.27
C LYS A 272 31.79 -12.67 -25.77
N ALA A 273 32.74 -13.50 -25.31
CA ALA A 273 34.11 -13.47 -25.78
C ALA A 273 34.22 -13.80 -27.29
N LEU A 274 33.42 -14.77 -27.76
CA LEU A 274 33.36 -15.13 -29.18
C LEU A 274 32.76 -14.01 -30.04
N GLN A 275 31.68 -13.36 -29.56
CA GLN A 275 31.05 -12.22 -30.26
C GLN A 275 31.97 -10.99 -30.34
N ALA A 276 32.78 -10.74 -29.30
CA ALA A 276 33.75 -9.66 -29.31
C ALA A 276 34.86 -9.89 -30.36
N GLN A 277 35.31 -11.14 -30.52
CA GLN A 277 36.26 -11.51 -31.58
C GLN A 277 35.68 -11.37 -32.99
N GLU A 278 34.39 -11.66 -33.19
CA GLU A 278 33.73 -11.49 -34.49
C GLU A 278 33.52 -10.01 -34.85
N GLN A 279 33.35 -9.12 -33.88
CA GLN A 279 33.27 -7.66 -34.09
C GLN A 279 34.62 -7.03 -34.45
N GLU A 280 35.73 -7.47 -33.84
CA GLU A 280 37.08 -7.00 -34.22
C GLU A 280 37.45 -7.37 -35.65
N VAL A 281 36.95 -8.49 -36.18
CA VAL A 281 37.20 -8.92 -37.57
C VAL A 281 36.34 -8.12 -38.57
N ALA A 282 35.22 -7.53 -38.15
CA ALA A 282 34.34 -6.74 -39.01
C ALA A 282 34.82 -5.28 -39.20
N GLU A 283 35.64 -4.74 -38.30
CA GLU A 283 36.17 -3.36 -38.38
C GLU A 283 37.42 -3.22 -39.27
N PHE A 284 38.04 -4.33 -39.70
CA PHE A 284 39.22 -4.32 -40.58
C PHE A 284 38.95 -5.02 -41.92
N GLY A 285 38.33 -4.32 -42.87
CA GLY A 285 38.41 -4.73 -44.28
C GLY A 285 37.32 -4.21 -45.21
N GLU A 286 37.46 -2.98 -45.70
CA GLU A 286 36.92 -2.57 -47.00
C GLU A 286 38.05 -1.99 -47.85
N GLU A 287 38.56 -2.78 -48.80
CA GLU A 287 39.23 -2.27 -50.00
C GLU A 287 38.36 -2.61 -51.21
N GLU A 288 37.95 -1.56 -51.93
CA GLU A 288 37.19 -1.62 -53.18
C GLU A 288 38.00 -2.27 -54.32
N PRO A 289 37.31 -2.89 -55.29
CA PRO A 289 37.85 -3.01 -56.65
C PRO A 289 36.94 -2.38 -57.70
N GLU A 290 37.55 -1.52 -58.53
CA GLU A 290 37.03 -1.07 -59.81
C GLU A 290 37.11 -2.17 -60.90
N ASP A 291 36.18 -2.03 -61.83
CA ASP A 291 36.26 -2.31 -63.27
C ASP A 291 35.71 -3.63 -63.88
N SER A 292 35.05 -3.44 -65.02
CA SER A 292 34.27 -4.38 -65.83
C SER A 292 35.07 -4.87 -67.06
N PRO A 293 34.52 -5.58 -68.08
CA PRO A 293 33.49 -6.63 -68.17
C PRO A 293 34.00 -7.89 -68.97
N THR A 294 33.20 -8.98 -69.05
CA THR A 294 32.88 -9.77 -70.28
C THR A 294 32.70 -11.30 -70.11
N LYS A 295 31.71 -11.82 -70.87
CA LYS A 295 31.55 -13.17 -71.49
C LYS A 295 30.92 -14.35 -70.70
N ARG A 296 29.61 -14.45 -70.95
CA ARG A 296 28.68 -15.59 -71.13
C ARG A 296 29.20 -17.01 -71.49
N LYS A 297 28.38 -17.99 -71.02
CA LYS A 297 27.99 -19.35 -71.49
C LYS A 297 28.83 -20.51 -70.90
N ASP A 298 28.27 -21.51 -70.22
CA ASP A 298 27.16 -22.42 -70.61
C ASP A 298 26.23 -22.89 -69.45
N ALA A 299 25.08 -23.47 -69.84
CA ALA A 299 23.82 -23.81 -69.14
C ALA A 299 23.87 -25.04 -68.17
N PRO A 300 22.75 -25.54 -67.56
CA PRO A 300 21.37 -25.03 -67.45
C PRO A 300 20.81 -24.94 -66.00
N ALA A 301 19.61 -24.36 -65.89
CA ALA A 301 18.88 -24.06 -64.67
C ALA A 301 18.53 -25.29 -63.82
N VAL A 302 18.84 -25.20 -62.52
CA VAL A 302 18.09 -25.86 -61.45
C VAL A 302 17.57 -24.76 -60.53
N THR A 303 16.26 -24.77 -60.35
CA THR A 303 15.48 -23.98 -59.40
C THR A 303 16.11 -24.02 -58.00
N VAL A 304 16.64 -22.90 -57.51
CA VAL A 304 16.93 -22.74 -56.09
C VAL A 304 15.62 -22.36 -55.41
N SER A 305 15.04 -23.34 -54.74
CA SER A 305 13.88 -23.16 -53.87
C SER A 305 14.19 -22.20 -52.71
N ALA A 306 13.15 -21.74 -52.04
CA ALA A 306 13.21 -20.92 -50.83
C ALA A 306 14.08 -21.51 -49.67
N ALA A 307 14.64 -22.72 -49.82
CA ALA A 307 15.62 -23.29 -48.90
C ALA A 307 17.02 -22.62 -48.97
N GLY A 308 17.35 -21.92 -50.06
CA GLY A 308 18.64 -21.22 -50.19
C GLY A 308 18.75 -19.93 -49.36
N LYS A 309 17.62 -19.31 -48.99
CA LYS A 309 17.59 -18.18 -48.04
C LYS A 309 17.46 -18.64 -46.58
N ALA A 310 17.12 -19.91 -46.35
CA ALA A 310 17.10 -20.50 -45.01
C ALA A 310 18.48 -20.99 -44.54
N ALA A 311 19.43 -21.25 -45.45
CA ALA A 311 20.77 -21.74 -45.07
C ALA A 311 21.68 -20.67 -44.44
N VAL A 312 21.38 -19.37 -44.62
CA VAL A 312 22.05 -18.28 -43.88
C VAL A 312 21.30 -17.95 -42.57
N ALA A 313 20.02 -18.33 -42.46
CA ALA A 313 19.21 -18.17 -41.24
C ALA A 313 19.29 -19.37 -40.27
N MET A 314 19.70 -20.56 -40.73
CA MET A 314 19.81 -21.78 -39.90
C MET A 314 21.20 -22.04 -39.30
N LYS A 315 22.17 -21.13 -39.45
CA LYS A 315 23.43 -21.17 -38.68
C LYS A 315 23.35 -20.44 -37.33
N ARG A 316 22.17 -19.92 -36.94
CA ARG A 316 21.94 -19.21 -35.66
C ARG A 316 21.34 -20.06 -34.54
N PHE A 317 21.17 -21.37 -34.71
CA PHE A 317 20.73 -22.27 -33.65
C PHE A 317 21.54 -23.58 -33.65
N ARG A 318 22.80 -23.48 -33.23
CA ARG A 318 23.47 -24.53 -32.48
C ARG A 318 24.35 -23.82 -31.46
N ALA A 319 23.89 -23.79 -30.21
CA ALA A 319 24.78 -23.54 -29.08
C ALA A 319 25.98 -24.50 -29.19
N PRO A 320 27.20 -24.08 -28.86
CA PRO A 320 28.29 -25.03 -28.70
C PRO A 320 27.92 -25.94 -27.52
N VAL A 321 27.47 -27.15 -27.83
CA VAL A 321 27.21 -28.20 -26.84
C VAL A 321 28.49 -28.41 -26.04
N VAL A 322 28.52 -27.93 -24.79
CA VAL A 322 29.47 -28.40 -23.79
C VAL A 322 29.26 -29.91 -23.71
N SER A 323 30.30 -30.70 -24.03
CA SER A 323 30.15 -32.16 -24.06
C SER A 323 29.60 -32.65 -22.72
N PRO A 324 28.63 -33.58 -22.68
CA PRO A 324 28.07 -34.15 -21.44
C PRO A 324 29.16 -34.60 -20.45
N LYS A 325 30.30 -35.08 -20.98
CA LYS A 325 31.52 -35.44 -20.23
C LYS A 325 32.14 -34.33 -19.38
N ALA A 326 31.95 -33.05 -19.75
CA ALA A 326 32.47 -31.91 -19.02
C ALA A 326 31.56 -31.51 -17.85
N LYS A 327 30.24 -31.73 -17.96
CA LYS A 327 29.27 -31.58 -16.86
C LYS A 327 29.43 -32.67 -15.79
N ALA A 328 29.62 -33.94 -16.19
CA ALA A 328 29.88 -35.03 -15.25
C ALA A 328 31.24 -34.90 -14.53
N MET A 329 32.29 -34.44 -15.25
CA MET A 329 33.61 -34.21 -14.62
C MET A 329 33.66 -33.01 -13.65
N SER A 330 32.78 -32.02 -13.79
CA SER A 330 32.74 -30.88 -12.85
C SER A 330 32.08 -31.26 -11.52
N LEU A 331 31.04 -32.10 -11.54
CA LEU A 331 30.41 -32.65 -10.33
C LEU A 331 31.37 -33.54 -9.53
N ARG A 332 32.17 -34.38 -10.21
CA ARG A 332 33.24 -35.18 -9.58
C ARG A 332 34.29 -34.32 -8.86
N ARG A 333 34.52 -33.07 -9.29
CA ARG A 333 35.43 -32.11 -8.62
C ARG A 333 34.80 -31.39 -7.43
N VAL A 334 33.48 -31.24 -7.39
CA VAL A 334 32.76 -30.68 -6.24
C VAL A 334 32.74 -31.70 -5.08
N ALA A 335 32.48 -32.97 -5.39
CA ALA A 335 32.59 -34.09 -4.44
C ALA A 335 34.01 -34.25 -3.86
N LEU A 336 35.05 -34.21 -4.72
CA LEU A 336 36.45 -34.28 -4.29
C LEU A 336 36.91 -33.09 -3.40
N ARG A 337 36.25 -31.92 -3.50
CA ARG A 337 36.57 -30.75 -2.68
C ARG A 337 35.99 -30.80 -1.27
N ARG A 338 34.81 -31.39 -1.08
CA ARG A 338 34.25 -31.58 0.28
C ARG A 338 34.97 -32.69 1.06
N HIS A 339 35.36 -33.78 0.39
CA HIS A 339 36.19 -34.81 1.03
C HIS A 339 37.58 -34.29 1.43
N SER A 340 38.16 -33.33 0.68
CA SER A 340 39.41 -32.69 1.08
C SER A 340 39.24 -31.69 2.22
N ASP A 341 38.13 -30.94 2.26
CA ASP A 341 37.85 -29.99 3.35
C ASP A 341 37.56 -30.70 4.68
N HIS A 342 37.02 -31.93 4.65
CA HIS A 342 36.88 -32.77 5.84
C HIS A 342 38.21 -33.39 6.33
N GLN A 343 39.19 -33.65 5.46
CA GLN A 343 40.54 -34.07 5.89
C GLN A 343 41.41 -32.92 6.41
N VAL A 344 41.14 -31.67 6.03
CA VAL A 344 41.88 -30.51 6.54
C VAL A 344 41.47 -30.16 7.98
N ALA A 345 40.30 -30.61 8.44
CA ALA A 345 39.87 -30.44 9.83
C ALA A 345 40.58 -31.37 10.84
N GLU A 346 41.10 -32.53 10.43
CA GLU A 346 41.79 -33.47 11.34
C GLU A 346 43.27 -33.15 11.58
N THR A 347 43.88 -32.22 10.82
CA THR A 347 45.30 -31.85 11.01
C THR A 347 45.51 -30.63 11.92
N ALA A 348 44.43 -29.98 12.37
CA ALA A 348 44.50 -28.84 13.28
C ALA A 348 44.62 -29.25 14.77
N GLU A 349 44.24 -30.48 15.13
CA GLU A 349 44.39 -31.00 16.51
C GLU A 349 45.81 -31.50 16.83
N GLU A 350 46.64 -31.84 15.83
CA GLU A 350 48.04 -32.22 16.06
C GLU A 350 49.00 -31.01 16.18
N ALA A 351 48.59 -29.82 15.74
CA ALA A 351 49.39 -28.59 15.85
C ALA A 351 49.29 -27.91 17.24
N LEU A 352 48.26 -28.23 18.04
CA LEU A 352 48.09 -27.70 19.40
C LEU A 352 48.82 -28.50 20.49
N ALA A 353 49.40 -29.65 20.15
CA ALA A 353 50.18 -30.47 21.08
C ALA A 353 51.66 -30.05 21.19
N LEU A 354 52.14 -29.09 20.38
CA LEU A 354 53.55 -28.69 20.31
C LEU A 354 53.89 -27.36 21.02
N PHE A 355 52.91 -26.68 21.61
CA PHE A 355 53.13 -25.44 22.37
C PHE A 355 53.09 -25.61 23.90
N ALA A 356 52.92 -26.85 24.38
CA ALA A 356 52.86 -27.19 25.79
C ALA A 356 54.11 -27.96 26.26
N ALA A 357 55.30 -27.35 26.17
CA ALA A 357 56.47 -27.77 26.95
C ALA A 357 57.63 -26.75 26.89
N SER A 358 57.67 -25.77 27.79
CA SER A 358 58.92 -25.34 28.46
C SER A 358 58.68 -24.32 29.59
N GLN A 359 58.74 -24.85 30.83
CA GLN A 359 59.36 -24.31 32.07
C GLN A 359 58.77 -23.05 32.73
N GLU A 360 58.15 -23.14 33.93
CA GLU A 360 58.73 -23.18 35.31
C GLU A 360 59.46 -21.86 35.68
N THR A 361 59.20 -21.06 36.73
CA THR A 361 58.90 -21.31 38.17
C THR A 361 58.34 -20.04 38.91
N ALA A 362 57.32 -20.21 39.77
CA ALA A 362 56.91 -19.66 41.11
C ALA A 362 57.48 -18.32 41.75
N PRO A 363 56.97 -17.83 42.93
CA PRO A 363 55.61 -17.35 43.30
C PRO A 363 55.54 -16.05 44.21
N LEU A 364 54.39 -15.33 44.22
CA LEU A 364 53.69 -14.51 45.29
C LEU A 364 54.46 -13.47 46.18
N PRO A 365 53.83 -12.49 46.93
CA PRO A 365 52.41 -12.17 47.19
C PRO A 365 51.99 -10.65 47.16
N VAL A 366 50.65 -10.43 47.29
CA VAL A 366 49.84 -9.23 47.67
C VAL A 366 50.40 -8.46 48.92
N PRO A 367 50.08 -7.17 49.28
CA PRO A 367 48.69 -6.67 49.54
C PRO A 367 48.35 -5.13 49.51
N THR A 368 47.02 -4.85 49.53
CA THR A 368 46.22 -3.85 50.33
C THR A 368 46.17 -2.32 50.10
N GLU A 369 44.91 -1.84 50.17
CA GLU A 369 44.38 -0.56 50.75
C GLU A 369 44.69 0.78 50.06
N SER A 370 43.96 1.90 50.20
CA SER A 370 42.56 2.28 50.49
C SER A 370 42.49 3.84 50.36
N LEU A 371 41.31 4.38 50.04
CA LEU A 371 40.76 5.69 50.47
C LEU A 371 41.36 7.07 50.08
N HIS A 372 40.43 7.93 49.63
CA HIS A 372 40.22 9.37 49.95
C HIS A 372 40.98 10.53 49.27
N SER A 373 40.20 11.25 48.43
CA SER A 373 39.83 12.70 48.50
C SER A 373 40.83 13.84 48.25
N LEU A 374 40.21 14.96 47.78
CA LEU A 374 40.64 16.38 47.72
C LEU A 374 41.25 16.81 46.39
N GLN A 375 40.51 17.54 45.54
CA GLN A 375 40.21 18.99 45.55
C GLN A 375 41.33 19.89 44.99
N SER A 376 40.86 20.87 44.20
CA SER A 376 41.43 22.18 43.82
C SER A 376 42.47 22.30 42.69
N ASN A 377 41.97 22.82 41.55
CA ASN A 377 42.48 23.92 40.68
C ASN A 377 43.32 25.01 41.40
N PRO A 378 44.00 26.00 40.74
CA PRO A 378 44.09 26.37 39.29
C PRO A 378 45.49 26.92 38.80
N ASN A 379 45.56 27.36 37.52
CA ASN A 379 46.53 28.28 36.86
C ASN A 379 47.98 27.75 36.65
N GLU A 380 48.72 28.01 35.56
CA GLU A 380 48.75 29.14 34.62
C GLU A 380 49.51 28.75 33.32
N ALA A 381 49.20 29.47 32.24
CA ALA A 381 49.85 29.61 30.91
C ALA A 381 51.34 29.27 30.75
N ASP A 382 51.76 28.73 29.59
CA ASP A 382 52.37 29.56 28.52
C ASP A 382 52.71 28.76 27.23
N ASP A 383 52.65 29.51 26.13
CA ASP A 383 53.00 29.37 24.70
C ASP A 383 53.81 28.19 24.12
N GLY A 384 53.43 27.80 22.89
CA GLY A 384 54.29 27.04 21.97
C GLY A 384 53.65 26.75 20.60
N LYS A 385 53.93 27.62 19.61
CA LYS A 385 53.51 27.56 18.20
C LYS A 385 54.14 26.41 17.39
N GLU A 386 53.51 26.15 16.23
CA GLU A 386 54.00 25.46 15.00
C GLU A 386 54.04 23.92 15.05
N ASN A 387 53.52 23.13 14.09
CA ASN A 387 53.35 23.32 12.64
C ASN A 387 52.14 22.54 12.08
N VAL A 388 51.46 23.16 11.11
CA VAL A 388 50.42 22.58 10.24
C VAL A 388 51.06 22.11 8.93
N LEU A 389 50.76 20.89 8.51
CA LEU A 389 50.73 20.48 7.09
C LEU A 389 49.47 19.61 6.84
N PRO A 390 48.87 19.70 5.63
CA PRO A 390 47.45 19.48 5.44
C PRO A 390 47.12 18.04 5.03
N THR A 391 46.07 17.47 5.64
CA THR A 391 45.38 16.27 5.14
C THR A 391 44.07 16.69 4.49
N GLY A 392 43.79 16.05 3.34
CA GLY A 392 42.78 16.44 2.36
C GLY A 392 41.31 16.27 2.78
N PRO A 393 40.37 16.50 1.85
CA PRO A 393 38.99 16.79 2.16
C PRO A 393 38.21 15.54 2.57
N ASP A 394 37.60 15.60 3.75
CA ASP A 394 36.58 14.68 4.24
C ASP A 394 35.33 14.77 3.33
N LEU A 395 35.02 13.66 2.66
CA LEU A 395 33.71 13.39 2.08
C LEU A 395 33.00 12.43 3.03
N GLY A 396 32.13 12.97 3.89
CA GLY A 396 31.36 12.19 4.84
C GLY A 396 30.09 12.91 5.33
N SER A 397 28.94 12.28 5.09
CA SER A 397 27.60 12.56 5.62
C SER A 397 26.99 13.96 5.38
N THR A 398 26.29 14.13 4.25
CA THR A 398 25.20 15.11 4.15
C THR A 398 23.93 14.52 4.78
N SER A 399 23.87 14.49 6.11
CA SER A 399 22.59 14.60 6.81
C SER A 399 22.26 16.08 6.96
N LEU A 400 20.99 16.41 7.18
CA LEU A 400 20.50 17.77 7.42
C LEU A 400 21.25 18.58 8.50
N SER A 401 22.12 17.96 9.31
CA SER A 401 22.97 18.65 10.29
C SER A 401 24.14 19.44 9.67
N ALA A 402 24.53 19.18 8.41
CA ALA A 402 25.59 19.97 7.75
C ALA A 402 25.13 21.40 7.41
N LEU A 403 23.83 21.65 7.29
CA LEU A 403 23.26 23.01 7.19
C LEU A 403 23.15 23.70 8.55
N GLU A 404 23.07 22.96 9.65
CA GLU A 404 23.02 23.52 11.01
C GLU A 404 24.41 23.95 11.52
N ASN A 405 25.48 23.26 11.11
CA ASN A 405 26.84 23.62 11.54
C ASN A 405 27.42 24.83 10.80
N VAL A 406 27.02 25.06 9.53
CA VAL A 406 27.35 26.32 8.84
C VAL A 406 26.59 27.49 9.48
N ASP A 407 25.37 27.26 9.97
CA ASP A 407 24.55 28.29 10.65
C ASP A 407 25.06 28.59 12.08
N ALA A 408 25.70 27.64 12.77
CA ALA A 408 26.30 27.83 14.09
C ALA A 408 27.56 28.70 14.06
N GLU A 409 28.46 28.48 13.09
CA GLU A 409 29.64 29.35 12.88
C GLU A 409 29.21 30.75 12.38
N TYR A 410 28.14 30.84 11.57
CA TYR A 410 27.61 32.12 11.08
C TYR A 410 26.88 32.93 12.17
N ARG A 411 26.19 32.28 13.10
CA ARG A 411 25.58 32.95 14.29
C ARG A 411 26.63 33.48 15.25
N THR A 412 27.75 32.79 15.41
CA THR A 412 28.85 33.22 16.29
C THR A 412 29.60 34.43 15.69
N ALA A 413 29.63 34.57 14.36
CA ALA A 413 30.22 35.72 13.68
C ALA A 413 29.28 36.94 13.60
N LEU A 414 27.95 36.74 13.66
CA LEU A 414 26.94 37.80 13.66
C LEU A 414 26.58 38.32 15.07
N SER A 415 26.75 37.50 16.12
CA SER A 415 26.41 37.87 17.51
C SER A 415 27.32 38.94 18.12
N ASP A 416 28.47 39.22 17.51
CA ASP A 416 29.48 40.13 18.06
C ASP A 416 29.42 41.56 17.48
N SER A 417 28.43 41.88 16.63
CA SER A 417 28.23 43.24 16.12
C SER A 417 26.92 43.88 16.61
N PRO A 418 26.96 44.75 17.64
CA PRO A 418 25.77 45.39 18.21
C PRO A 418 25.07 46.39 17.25
N VAL A 419 25.58 46.58 16.03
CA VAL A 419 25.01 47.50 15.02
C VAL A 419 24.08 46.78 14.04
N VAL A 420 24.19 45.45 13.89
CA VAL A 420 23.39 44.67 12.93
C VAL A 420 21.99 44.34 13.49
N ASP A 421 21.88 44.07 14.79
CA ASP A 421 20.59 43.79 15.42
C ASP A 421 19.64 44.99 15.42
N GLU A 422 20.16 46.22 15.56
CA GLU A 422 19.33 47.42 15.57
C GLU A 422 18.81 47.75 14.15
N VAL A 423 19.62 47.56 13.11
CA VAL A 423 19.22 47.83 11.71
C VAL A 423 18.33 46.71 11.15
N CYS A 424 18.61 45.43 11.45
CA CYS A 424 17.77 44.31 11.03
C CYS A 424 16.44 44.25 11.79
N SER A 425 16.40 44.60 13.08
CA SER A 425 15.16 44.69 13.84
C SER A 425 14.31 45.90 13.41
N MET A 426 14.92 47.05 13.11
CA MET A 426 14.18 48.19 12.54
C MET A 426 13.61 47.88 11.15
N GLN A 427 14.36 47.22 10.26
CA GLN A 427 13.82 46.80 8.96
C GLN A 427 12.82 45.63 9.05
N ALA A 428 12.94 44.75 10.04
CA ALA A 428 11.95 43.72 10.31
C ALA A 428 10.65 44.34 10.88
N GLN A 429 10.76 45.32 11.77
CA GLN A 429 9.63 46.05 12.33
C GLN A 429 8.96 46.94 11.27
N GLU A 430 9.70 47.65 10.43
CA GLU A 430 9.13 48.41 9.31
C GLU A 430 8.44 47.49 8.28
N ARG A 431 8.98 46.29 8.04
CA ARG A 431 8.32 45.25 7.23
C ARG A 431 7.07 44.69 7.91
N GLN A 432 7.11 44.47 9.22
CA GLN A 432 5.97 44.01 10.01
C GLN A 432 4.87 45.08 10.08
N ASP A 433 5.23 46.36 10.25
CA ASP A 433 4.30 47.48 10.30
C ASP A 433 3.71 47.76 8.92
N ALA A 434 4.50 47.65 7.84
CA ALA A 434 4.00 47.71 6.46
C ALA A 434 3.12 46.50 6.11
N TYR A 435 3.45 45.31 6.62
CA TYR A 435 2.65 44.09 6.50
C TYR A 435 1.34 44.20 7.28
N ASP A 436 1.36 44.73 8.50
CA ASP A 436 0.19 44.93 9.35
C ASP A 436 -0.70 46.04 8.79
N ALA A 437 -0.13 47.11 8.24
CA ALA A 437 -0.86 48.15 7.53
C ALA A 437 -1.47 47.64 6.21
N TRP A 438 -0.73 46.82 5.45
CA TRP A 438 -1.19 46.20 4.21
C TRP A 438 -2.28 45.13 4.46
N HIS A 439 -2.17 44.34 5.52
CA HIS A 439 -3.20 43.39 5.96
C HIS A 439 -4.44 44.09 6.51
N ALA A 440 -4.28 45.16 7.28
CA ALA A 440 -5.39 45.93 7.85
C ALA A 440 -6.28 46.56 6.77
N GLU A 441 -5.73 46.86 5.59
CA GLU A 441 -6.47 47.44 4.45
C GLU A 441 -7.15 46.39 3.54
N ARG A 442 -6.72 45.11 3.55
CA ARG A 442 -7.11 44.14 2.51
C ARG A 442 -7.84 42.89 2.95
N ASP A 443 -7.88 42.55 4.24
CA ASP A 443 -8.52 41.31 4.65
C ASP A 443 -9.63 41.45 5.71
N PRO A 444 -10.88 41.73 5.27
CA PRO A 444 -12.06 41.54 6.11
C PRO A 444 -12.29 40.06 6.48
N ALA A 445 -11.78 39.09 5.69
CA ALA A 445 -12.03 37.66 5.87
C ALA A 445 -11.21 37.07 7.03
N LEU A 446 -9.99 37.52 7.28
CA LEU A 446 -9.19 37.11 8.46
C LEU A 446 -9.75 37.66 9.79
N LYS A 447 -10.35 38.86 9.78
CA LYS A 447 -11.12 39.40 10.93
C LYS A 447 -12.47 38.69 11.13
N VAL A 448 -13.01 38.06 10.10
CA VAL A 448 -14.18 37.16 10.20
C VAL A 448 -13.74 35.79 10.75
N PHE A 449 -12.60 35.26 10.31
CA PHE A 449 -12.05 33.98 10.79
C PHE A 449 -11.64 34.00 12.26
N SER A 450 -10.98 35.05 12.77
CA SER A 450 -10.59 35.10 14.19
C SER A 450 -11.76 35.39 15.15
N LYS A 451 -12.88 35.91 14.63
CA LYS A 451 -14.15 36.05 15.38
C LYS A 451 -15.03 34.80 15.36
N MET A 452 -14.84 33.87 14.42
CA MET A 452 -15.55 32.56 14.40
C MET A 452 -15.06 31.62 15.50
N PHE A 453 -13.83 31.78 16.02
CA PHE A 453 -13.35 30.98 17.16
C PHE A 453 -13.93 31.38 18.54
N GLY A 454 -15.12 32.00 18.56
CA GLY A 454 -15.96 32.21 19.76
C GLY A 454 -17.07 31.16 19.93
N GLU A 455 -16.94 30.01 19.26
CA GLU A 455 -18.00 29.03 19.06
C GLU A 455 -17.94 27.89 20.09
N GLU A 456 -18.54 28.09 21.26
CA GLU A 456 -18.90 26.98 22.14
C GLU A 456 -20.23 26.37 21.69
N TRP A 457 -20.20 25.06 21.40
CA TRP A 457 -21.41 24.26 21.29
C TRP A 457 -22.21 24.39 22.59
N THR A 458 -23.51 24.69 22.53
CA THR A 458 -24.31 24.82 23.76
C THR A 458 -24.60 23.43 24.34
N GLU A 459 -24.09 23.17 25.54
CA GLU A 459 -24.36 21.93 26.27
C GLU A 459 -25.86 21.74 26.54
N GLY A 460 -26.29 20.49 26.76
CA GLY A 460 -27.68 20.22 27.10
C GLY A 460 -28.68 20.26 25.92
N ILE A 461 -28.24 20.46 24.69
CA ILE A 461 -29.10 20.27 23.50
C ILE A 461 -29.29 18.76 23.23
N PRO A 462 -30.50 18.22 23.09
CA PRO A 462 -30.71 16.80 22.79
C PRO A 462 -30.35 16.44 21.35
N TRP A 463 -29.96 15.19 21.13
CA TRP A 463 -29.87 14.57 19.80
C TRP A 463 -31.27 14.33 19.23
N MET A 464 -31.38 14.24 17.90
CA MET A 464 -32.61 13.86 17.22
C MET A 464 -32.33 12.72 16.23
N GLY A 465 -33.23 11.75 16.18
CA GLY A 465 -33.12 10.61 15.27
C GLY A 465 -34.20 9.59 15.57
N ALA A 466 -34.33 8.59 14.71
CA ALA A 466 -35.27 7.48 14.87
C ALA A 466 -34.84 6.31 13.98
N ASN A 467 -35.15 5.09 14.40
CA ASN A 467 -34.68 3.88 13.71
C ASN A 467 -35.44 3.58 12.41
N ASP A 468 -36.65 4.10 12.25
CA ASP A 468 -37.60 3.80 11.17
C ASP A 468 -37.79 4.96 10.17
N THR A 469 -37.03 6.05 10.32
CA THR A 469 -37.14 7.24 9.47
C THR A 469 -35.78 7.86 9.20
N ASN A 470 -35.65 8.62 8.11
CA ASN A 470 -34.39 9.24 7.72
C ASN A 470 -34.52 10.68 7.22
N GLU A 471 -35.73 11.25 7.14
CA GLU A 471 -35.94 12.67 6.84
C GLU A 471 -36.62 13.38 8.01
N TYR A 472 -36.16 14.59 8.29
CA TYR A 472 -36.63 15.47 9.35
C TYR A 472 -36.87 16.86 8.79
N GLU A 473 -37.92 17.51 9.28
CA GLU A 473 -38.29 18.86 8.88
C GLU A 473 -38.73 19.66 10.11
N ALA A 474 -38.33 20.93 10.17
CA ALA A 474 -38.86 21.85 11.16
C ALA A 474 -39.09 23.23 10.58
N GLN A 475 -40.23 23.82 10.97
CA GLN A 475 -40.44 25.26 10.83
C GLN A 475 -39.83 25.95 12.03
N PHE A 476 -39.09 27.02 11.78
CA PHE A 476 -38.48 27.84 12.82
C PHE A 476 -38.82 29.32 12.60
N ASP A 477 -38.87 30.06 13.70
CA ASP A 477 -39.00 31.51 13.73
C ASP A 477 -37.95 32.05 14.70
N LEU A 478 -37.13 32.96 14.20
CA LEU A 478 -35.98 33.56 14.87
C LEU A 478 -36.32 34.94 15.48
N SER A 479 -37.57 35.39 15.39
CA SER A 479 -38.10 36.70 15.81
C SER A 479 -37.12 37.59 16.61
N GLY A 480 -36.35 38.40 15.88
CA GLY A 480 -35.28 39.26 16.39
C GLY A 480 -34.25 39.59 15.31
N SER A 481 -34.59 40.56 14.44
CA SER A 481 -33.77 41.18 13.37
C SER A 481 -33.53 40.37 12.08
N HIS A 482 -34.04 40.91 10.97
CA HIS A 482 -33.87 40.42 9.59
C HIS A 482 -32.50 40.71 8.98
N SER A 483 -31.62 41.42 9.72
CA SER A 483 -30.29 41.84 9.29
C SER A 483 -29.15 41.25 10.14
N ASP A 484 -29.48 40.41 11.13
CA ASP A 484 -28.49 39.87 12.04
C ASP A 484 -27.83 38.62 11.46
N GLN A 485 -26.58 38.40 11.84
CA GLN A 485 -25.82 37.22 11.41
C GLN A 485 -26.40 35.98 12.09
N VAL A 486 -26.92 35.07 11.27
CA VAL A 486 -27.44 33.76 11.68
C VAL A 486 -26.43 32.67 11.36
N GLU A 487 -26.10 31.91 12.38
CA GLU A 487 -25.13 30.83 12.33
C GLU A 487 -25.84 29.49 12.60
N LEU A 488 -25.56 28.47 11.79
CA LEU A 488 -25.98 27.09 12.03
C LEU A 488 -24.78 26.24 12.41
N LEU A 489 -24.76 25.69 13.63
CA LEU A 489 -23.86 24.61 14.00
C LEU A 489 -24.59 23.28 13.81
N VAL A 490 -23.97 22.33 13.12
CA VAL A 490 -24.59 21.05 12.78
C VAL A 490 -23.59 19.90 12.83
N THR A 491 -24.08 18.75 13.30
CA THR A 491 -23.40 17.45 13.21
C THR A 491 -24.42 16.38 12.85
N THR A 492 -23.99 15.40 12.05
CA THR A 492 -24.80 14.24 11.66
C THR A 492 -24.02 12.98 11.95
N LEU A 493 -24.53 12.10 12.79
CA LEU A 493 -24.00 10.75 12.90
C LEU A 493 -24.43 9.92 11.70
N GLY A 494 -23.46 9.66 10.84
CA GLY A 494 -23.67 9.09 9.53
C GLY A 494 -23.50 10.17 8.47
N PHE A 495 -23.90 9.86 7.24
CA PHE A 495 -23.90 10.88 6.20
C PHE A 495 -25.16 11.74 6.33
N GLY A 496 -25.03 13.03 6.08
CA GLY A 496 -26.05 14.03 6.32
C GLY A 496 -26.31 14.87 5.09
N TYR A 497 -27.52 15.42 5.01
CA TYR A 497 -27.90 16.36 3.98
C TYR A 497 -28.83 17.40 4.58
N VAL A 498 -28.43 18.68 4.56
CA VAL A 498 -29.14 19.75 5.26
C VAL A 498 -29.54 20.86 4.30
N GLN A 499 -30.79 21.31 4.39
CA GLN A 499 -31.32 22.42 3.61
C GLN A 499 -32.03 23.45 4.49
N ILE A 500 -31.96 24.72 4.09
CA ILE A 500 -32.81 25.80 4.59
C ILE A 500 -33.59 26.35 3.40
N ASN A 501 -34.91 26.45 3.53
CA ASN A 501 -35.82 26.96 2.50
C ASN A 501 -35.63 26.28 1.13
N GLY A 502 -35.31 24.98 1.14
CA GLY A 502 -35.08 24.17 -0.07
C GLY A 502 -33.71 24.38 -0.74
N GLN A 503 -32.82 25.16 -0.13
CA GLN A 503 -31.43 25.35 -0.58
C GLN A 503 -30.47 24.60 0.34
N GLU A 504 -29.49 23.90 -0.23
CA GLU A 504 -28.44 23.20 0.52
C GLU A 504 -27.65 24.20 1.37
N VAL A 505 -27.43 23.87 2.64
CA VAL A 505 -26.72 24.76 3.58
C VAL A 505 -25.23 24.84 3.25
N SER A 506 -24.66 23.76 2.74
CA SER A 506 -23.23 23.66 2.45
C SER A 506 -23.01 22.94 1.13
N GLN A 507 -21.80 23.12 0.59
CA GLN A 507 -21.28 22.29 -0.52
C GLN A 507 -20.75 20.94 -0.04
N ASP A 508 -20.77 20.71 1.27
CA ASP A 508 -20.31 19.47 1.87
C ASP A 508 -21.31 18.34 1.56
N ILE A 509 -20.76 17.20 1.17
CA ILE A 509 -21.42 15.93 0.88
C ILE A 509 -20.89 14.92 1.91
N LEU A 510 -21.67 13.88 2.18
CA LEU A 510 -21.36 12.83 3.16
C LEU A 510 -21.51 13.30 4.61
N SER A 511 -20.49 13.17 5.48
CA SER A 511 -20.64 13.39 6.93
C SER A 511 -20.31 14.83 7.36
N TYR A 512 -21.19 15.44 8.17
CA TYR A 512 -20.86 16.66 8.91
C TYR A 512 -20.03 16.40 10.18
N ALA A 513 -20.05 15.16 10.69
CA ALA A 513 -19.39 14.79 11.95
C ALA A 513 -17.94 14.32 11.81
N GLY A 514 -17.40 14.25 10.59
CA GLY A 514 -16.14 13.52 10.39
C GLY A 514 -16.37 12.00 10.39
N TRP A 515 -15.26 11.26 10.26
CA TRP A 515 -15.19 9.87 10.66
C TRP A 515 -14.20 9.76 11.82
N THR A 516 -14.74 9.66 13.04
CA THR A 516 -13.98 9.68 14.30
C THR A 516 -14.49 8.59 15.24
N ARG A 517 -13.74 8.33 16.31
CA ARG A 517 -14.18 7.51 17.44
C ARG A 517 -15.17 8.32 18.31
N THR A 518 -16.46 8.11 18.07
CA THR A 518 -17.47 9.05 18.61
C THR A 518 -17.78 8.91 20.09
N ASP A 519 -17.34 7.85 20.76
CA ASP A 519 -17.32 7.81 22.23
C ASP A 519 -16.31 8.79 22.85
N ARG A 520 -15.34 9.28 22.06
CA ARG A 520 -14.33 10.24 22.49
C ARG A 520 -14.57 11.62 21.90
N ARG A 521 -14.90 11.68 20.60
CA ARG A 521 -14.95 12.93 19.84
C ARG A 521 -15.98 12.92 18.73
N VAL A 522 -16.76 13.98 18.67
CA VAL A 522 -17.77 14.22 17.64
C VAL A 522 -17.49 15.56 17.01
N LEU A 523 -17.17 15.58 15.71
CA LEU A 523 -16.98 16.86 15.03
C LEU A 523 -18.34 17.52 14.74
N TYR A 524 -18.35 18.85 14.71
CA TYR A 524 -19.45 19.63 14.17
C TYR A 524 -18.91 20.72 13.25
N ARG A 525 -19.78 21.23 12.38
CA ARG A 525 -19.46 22.32 11.45
C ARG A 525 -20.35 23.53 11.72
N SER A 526 -19.80 24.71 11.50
CA SER A 526 -20.53 25.98 11.58
C SER A 526 -20.69 26.58 10.19
N TYR A 527 -21.88 27.10 9.89
CA TYR A 527 -22.20 27.77 8.63
C TYR A 527 -22.92 29.10 8.89
N GLU A 528 -22.51 30.14 8.18
CA GLU A 528 -23.24 31.40 8.08
C GLU A 528 -24.42 31.20 7.11
N VAL A 529 -25.65 31.34 7.60
CA VAL A 529 -26.87 30.98 6.85
C VAL A 529 -27.83 32.15 6.64
N THR A 530 -27.44 33.39 6.99
CA THR A 530 -28.29 34.60 6.85
C THR A 530 -28.82 34.75 5.43
N LYS A 531 -27.99 34.49 4.42
CA LYS A 531 -28.39 34.60 3.01
C LYS A 531 -29.47 33.58 2.61
N LEU A 532 -29.47 32.38 3.21
CA LEU A 532 -30.46 31.34 2.93
C LEU A 532 -31.85 31.67 3.51
N LEU A 533 -31.91 32.63 4.43
CA LEU A 533 -33.16 33.15 4.99
C LEU A 533 -33.83 34.20 4.09
N ASN A 534 -33.14 34.75 3.08
CA ASN A 534 -33.69 35.79 2.18
C ASN A 534 -34.39 36.96 2.91
N GLY A 535 -33.89 37.34 4.09
CA GLY A 535 -34.46 38.42 4.90
C GLY A 535 -35.73 38.06 5.68
N THR A 536 -36.14 36.80 5.74
CA THR A 536 -37.27 36.37 6.60
C THR A 536 -36.78 36.07 8.02
N ALA A 537 -37.68 36.26 9.01
CA ALA A 537 -37.40 35.88 10.40
C ALA A 537 -37.58 34.37 10.63
N GLY A 538 -38.26 33.66 9.75
CA GLY A 538 -38.48 32.23 9.87
C GLY A 538 -38.29 31.50 8.55
N GLY A 539 -38.21 30.18 8.62
CA GLY A 539 -37.95 29.34 7.46
C GLY A 539 -38.25 27.87 7.73
N ASN A 540 -37.92 27.05 6.74
CA ASN A 540 -38.01 25.60 6.82
C ASN A 540 -36.62 24.98 6.83
N LEU A 541 -36.33 24.17 7.84
CA LEU A 541 -35.11 23.40 7.96
C LEU A 541 -35.41 21.95 7.60
N PHE A 542 -34.61 21.36 6.74
CA PHE A 542 -34.73 19.96 6.32
C PHE A 542 -33.40 19.23 6.56
N VAL A 543 -33.47 18.02 7.12
CA VAL A 543 -32.31 17.17 7.40
C VAL A 543 -32.63 15.76 6.91
N ALA A 544 -31.75 15.17 6.10
CA ALA A 544 -31.80 13.76 5.74
C ALA A 544 -30.54 13.01 6.21
N LEU A 545 -30.70 11.76 6.66
CA LEU A 545 -29.64 10.95 7.28
C LEU A 545 -29.43 9.60 6.58
N GLY A 546 -28.19 9.37 6.14
CA GLY A 546 -27.68 8.08 5.71
C GLY A 546 -26.84 7.39 6.79
N CYS A 547 -26.55 6.12 6.57
CA CYS A 547 -25.72 5.27 7.39
C CYS A 547 -24.27 5.74 7.49
N GLY A 548 -23.67 6.18 6.38
CA GLY A 548 -22.22 6.40 6.31
C GLY A 548 -21.42 5.16 6.76
N TYR A 549 -20.27 5.37 7.38
CA TYR A 549 -19.39 4.30 7.88
C TYR A 549 -19.90 3.57 9.14
N ARG A 550 -21.15 3.80 9.56
CA ARG A 550 -21.66 3.35 10.87
C ARG A 550 -22.61 2.17 10.79
N CYS A 551 -23.45 2.14 9.74
CA CYS A 551 -24.29 0.98 9.47
C CYS A 551 -23.95 0.39 8.12
N ASP A 552 -23.57 -0.89 8.14
CA ASP A 552 -23.52 -1.70 6.93
C ASP A 552 -24.59 -2.80 7.00
N PRO A 553 -25.56 -2.81 6.08
CA PRO A 553 -26.61 -3.83 6.04
C PRO A 553 -26.08 -5.27 5.95
N LYS A 554 -24.88 -5.47 5.37
CA LYS A 554 -24.23 -6.77 5.26
C LYS A 554 -23.37 -7.15 6.48
N GLY A 555 -23.29 -6.28 7.50
CA GLY A 555 -22.49 -6.52 8.70
C GLY A 555 -20.98 -6.58 8.43
N ARG A 556 -20.49 -5.93 7.36
CA ARG A 556 -19.05 -5.80 7.04
C ARG A 556 -18.33 -4.97 8.08
N PHE A 557 -19.01 -4.00 8.68
CA PHE A 557 -18.58 -3.44 9.95
C PHE A 557 -19.00 -4.43 11.04
N PRO A 558 -18.05 -5.06 11.75
CA PRO A 558 -18.43 -5.84 12.92
C PRO A 558 -19.16 -4.91 13.88
N SER A 559 -20.27 -5.39 14.46
CA SER A 559 -20.64 -4.90 15.79
C SER A 559 -19.43 -5.21 16.68
N TYR A 560 -18.66 -4.18 17.05
CA TYR A 560 -17.43 -4.26 17.82
C TYR A 560 -17.54 -5.34 18.91
N LYS A 561 -16.85 -6.47 18.69
CA LYS A 561 -16.85 -7.65 19.58
C LYS A 561 -15.43 -7.94 20.04
N ASP A 562 -14.79 -6.93 20.63
CA ASP A 562 -13.79 -7.17 21.66
C ASP A 562 -14.47 -6.98 23.04
N PRO A 563 -14.56 -8.02 23.89
CA PRO A 563 -15.11 -7.90 25.24
C PRO A 563 -14.32 -6.96 26.18
N ALA A 564 -13.07 -6.58 25.85
CA ALA A 564 -12.19 -5.87 26.76
C ALA A 564 -12.23 -4.33 26.63
N GLU A 565 -12.51 -3.77 25.45
CA GLU A 565 -12.48 -2.31 25.19
C GLU A 565 -13.62 -1.82 24.28
N GLY A 566 -14.82 -2.37 24.47
CA GLY A 566 -15.97 -2.11 23.58
C GLY A 566 -16.28 -0.62 23.35
N SER A 567 -15.84 -0.07 22.22
CA SER A 567 -16.51 1.06 21.57
C SER A 567 -17.57 0.47 20.65
N GLN A 568 -18.77 0.25 21.19
CA GLN A 568 -19.93 -0.10 20.36
C GLN A 568 -20.51 1.20 19.82
N ASP A 569 -20.21 1.57 18.58
CA ASP A 569 -21.00 2.61 17.92
C ASP A 569 -22.30 2.00 17.37
N THR A 570 -23.16 1.56 18.29
CA THR A 570 -24.54 1.09 18.01
C THR A 570 -25.54 2.24 17.98
N ILE A 571 -25.04 3.48 17.95
CA ILE A 571 -25.87 4.67 18.08
C ILE A 571 -26.63 4.86 16.76
N PRO A 572 -27.96 5.04 16.81
CA PRO A 572 -28.76 5.23 15.60
C PRO A 572 -28.29 6.39 14.74
N LYS A 573 -28.79 6.45 13.51
CA LYS A 573 -28.71 7.66 12.68
C LYS A 573 -29.36 8.82 13.44
N VAL A 574 -28.52 9.70 13.99
CA VAL A 574 -28.94 10.86 14.77
C VAL A 574 -28.22 12.11 14.27
N PHE A 575 -28.77 13.27 14.57
CA PHE A 575 -28.15 14.56 14.30
C PHE A 575 -28.38 15.50 15.47
N ARG A 576 -27.55 16.54 15.50
CA ARG A 576 -27.66 17.62 16.47
C ARG A 576 -27.41 18.92 15.74
N LEU A 577 -28.21 19.93 16.02
CA LEU A 577 -27.99 21.26 15.48
C LEU A 577 -28.47 22.35 16.42
N GLN A 578 -27.86 23.52 16.26
CA GLN A 578 -28.27 24.76 16.89
C GLN A 578 -28.11 25.93 15.93
N MET A 579 -29.09 26.81 15.90
CA MET A 579 -29.02 28.10 15.24
C MET A 579 -28.80 29.20 16.27
N ARG A 580 -27.85 30.10 15.99
CA ARG A 580 -27.52 31.23 16.85
C ARG A 580 -27.70 32.54 16.09
N ILE A 581 -28.18 33.56 16.78
CA ILE A 581 -28.31 34.93 16.28
C ILE A 581 -27.41 35.80 17.15
N ASN A 582 -26.40 36.43 16.55
CA ASN A 582 -25.38 37.20 17.28
C ASN A 582 -24.82 36.42 18.49
N GLY A 583 -24.56 35.12 18.31
CA GLY A 583 -24.02 34.22 19.33
C GLY A 583 -25.04 33.70 20.37
N ARG A 584 -26.31 34.10 20.33
CA ARG A 584 -27.35 33.60 21.24
C ARG A 584 -28.13 32.45 20.61
N LEU A 585 -28.31 31.35 21.34
CA LEU A 585 -29.11 30.20 20.90
C LEU A 585 -30.56 30.64 20.63
N ALA A 586 -31.07 30.36 19.42
CA ALA A 586 -32.41 30.74 18.98
C ALA A 586 -33.29 29.53 18.58
N PHE A 587 -32.70 28.50 17.97
CA PHE A 587 -33.40 27.30 17.53
C PHE A 587 -32.50 26.07 17.63
N HIS A 588 -33.02 24.88 17.93
CA HIS A 588 -32.20 23.65 18.04
C HIS A 588 -33.03 22.36 17.92
N THR A 589 -32.37 21.20 17.91
CA THR A 589 -32.99 19.85 17.93
C THR A 589 -33.82 19.54 19.19
N GLY A 590 -33.86 20.45 20.16
CA GLY A 590 -34.66 20.35 21.39
C GLY A 590 -35.88 21.28 21.43
N THR A 591 -36.12 22.06 20.38
CA THR A 591 -37.24 23.03 20.35
C THR A 591 -38.58 22.28 20.36
N PRO A 592 -39.43 22.45 21.41
CA PRO A 592 -40.64 21.65 21.57
C PRO A 592 -41.64 21.83 20.42
N GLY A 593 -42.12 20.72 19.86
CA GLY A 593 -43.18 20.71 18.84
C GLY A 593 -42.76 21.22 17.46
N ALA A 594 -41.49 21.59 17.25
CA ALA A 594 -41.04 22.16 15.98
C ALA A 594 -40.79 21.10 14.89
N TRP A 595 -40.40 19.90 15.29
CA TRP A 595 -39.85 18.88 14.38
C TRP A 595 -40.87 17.82 13.97
N ARG A 596 -40.79 17.42 12.69
CA ARG A 596 -41.49 16.30 12.09
C ARG A 596 -40.48 15.37 11.42
N ARG A 597 -40.84 14.10 11.24
CA ARG A 597 -40.02 13.05 10.63
C ARG A 597 -40.82 12.19 9.67
N ARG A 598 -40.13 11.56 8.70
CA ARG A 598 -40.71 10.53 7.81
C ARG A 598 -39.64 9.61 7.23
N GLN A 599 -40.08 8.50 6.65
CA GLN A 599 -39.26 7.74 5.70
C GLN A 599 -39.20 8.50 4.37
N GLY A 600 -38.00 8.89 3.95
CA GLY A 600 -37.72 9.55 2.69
C GLY A 600 -37.61 8.57 1.52
N PRO A 601 -37.29 9.10 0.32
CA PRO A 601 -37.20 8.31 -0.90
C PRO A 601 -35.95 7.43 -0.96
N VAL A 602 -34.90 7.73 -0.17
CA VAL A 602 -33.76 6.82 -0.03
C VAL A 602 -34.16 5.69 0.92
N THR A 603 -34.36 4.50 0.36
CA THR A 603 -34.83 3.33 1.11
C THR A 603 -33.69 2.44 1.59
N GLU A 604 -32.57 2.46 0.89
CA GLU A 604 -31.35 1.73 1.26
C GLU A 604 -30.14 2.61 0.94
N ASP A 605 -29.15 2.59 1.82
CA ASP A 605 -27.90 3.28 1.61
C ASP A 605 -26.73 2.55 2.28
N SER A 606 -25.58 2.54 1.63
CA SER A 606 -24.33 1.96 2.11
C SER A 606 -23.16 2.65 1.44
N VAL A 607 -22.11 2.95 2.22
CA VAL A 607 -20.85 3.46 1.66
C VAL A 607 -20.30 2.51 0.59
N TYR A 608 -20.44 1.20 0.76
CA TYR A 608 -19.86 0.21 -0.16
C TYR A 608 -20.82 -0.28 -1.24
N ASP A 609 -22.12 -0.44 -0.91
CA ASP A 609 -23.07 -1.04 -1.86
C ASP A 609 -23.80 -0.02 -2.73
N GLY A 610 -23.78 1.26 -2.36
CA GLY A 610 -24.46 2.34 -3.08
C GLY A 610 -25.79 2.74 -2.45
N GLU A 611 -26.64 3.42 -3.22
CA GLU A 611 -27.93 3.99 -2.76
C GLU A 611 -29.12 3.51 -3.60
N VAL A 612 -30.25 3.20 -2.93
CA VAL A 612 -31.53 2.91 -3.59
C VAL A 612 -32.50 4.07 -3.36
N TYR A 613 -32.92 4.72 -4.45
CA TYR A 613 -33.86 5.82 -4.47
C TYR A 613 -35.22 5.39 -5.06
N ASN A 614 -36.27 5.45 -4.24
CA ASN A 614 -37.63 5.09 -4.59
C ASN A 614 -38.64 6.13 -4.05
N PRO A 615 -39.06 7.12 -4.86
CA PRO A 615 -40.02 8.15 -4.44
C PRO A 615 -41.41 7.59 -4.05
N ARG A 616 -41.75 6.35 -4.42
CA ARG A 616 -43.01 5.70 -4.04
C ARG A 616 -43.00 5.14 -2.62
N ALA A 617 -41.83 5.02 -1.99
CA ALA A 617 -41.68 4.49 -0.65
C ALA A 617 -41.74 5.59 0.44
N VAL A 618 -42.01 6.84 0.05
CA VAL A 618 -42.07 7.98 0.99
C VAL A 618 -43.24 7.81 1.95
N GLY A 619 -42.95 7.83 3.24
CA GLY A 619 -43.95 7.77 4.31
C GLY A 619 -44.60 9.13 4.60
N PRO A 620 -45.73 9.15 5.34
CA PRO A 620 -46.32 10.40 5.79
C PRO A 620 -45.44 11.09 6.85
N TRP A 621 -45.52 12.42 6.92
CA TRP A 621 -44.91 13.19 8.00
C TRP A 621 -45.59 12.90 9.34
N MET A 622 -44.79 12.65 10.37
CA MET A 622 -45.23 12.43 11.75
C MET A 622 -44.49 13.39 12.69
N PRO A 623 -45.04 13.74 13.86
CA PRO A 623 -44.28 14.46 14.89
C PRO A 623 -42.97 13.74 15.23
N SER A 624 -41.90 14.50 15.42
CA SER A 624 -40.61 14.00 15.88
C SER A 624 -40.36 14.48 17.30
N GLU A 625 -39.90 13.57 18.17
CA GLU A 625 -39.50 13.91 19.53
C GLU A 625 -37.97 13.99 19.61
N SER A 626 -37.48 14.92 20.43
CA SER A 626 -36.06 14.97 20.77
C SER A 626 -35.68 13.76 21.61
N LEU A 627 -34.50 13.21 21.36
CA LEU A 627 -34.00 12.07 22.11
C LEU A 627 -33.39 12.54 23.44
N PRO A 628 -33.39 11.71 24.50
CA PRO A 628 -32.69 12.04 25.74
C PRO A 628 -31.22 12.38 25.50
N LEU A 629 -30.62 13.22 26.36
CA LEU A 629 -29.23 13.70 26.18
C LEU A 629 -28.20 12.58 25.97
N ASN A 630 -28.40 11.45 26.62
CA ASN A 630 -27.49 10.29 26.56
C ASN A 630 -27.78 9.34 25.39
N HIS A 631 -28.67 9.70 24.46
CA HIS A 631 -29.01 8.84 23.31
C HIS A 631 -27.97 8.94 22.18
N GLY A 632 -27.30 10.07 22.01
CA GLY A 632 -26.22 10.21 21.06
C GLY A 632 -24.83 9.88 21.64
N PRO A 633 -23.78 10.04 20.84
CA PRO A 633 -22.41 9.74 21.24
C PRO A 633 -21.98 10.62 22.42
N PRO A 634 -21.29 10.05 23.43
CA PRO A 634 -20.85 10.79 24.60
C PRO A 634 -19.58 11.61 24.34
N GLY A 635 -18.96 11.48 23.17
CA GLY A 635 -17.73 12.18 22.82
C GLY A 635 -17.87 13.70 22.87
N ALA A 636 -16.75 14.37 23.13
CA ALA A 636 -16.70 15.83 23.18
C ALA A 636 -17.07 16.42 21.80
N MET A 637 -17.91 17.45 21.82
CA MET A 637 -18.26 18.23 20.62
C MET A 637 -17.08 19.13 20.27
N VAL A 638 -16.47 18.91 19.11
CA VAL A 638 -15.29 19.67 18.64
C VAL A 638 -15.56 20.29 17.27
N ALA A 639 -15.23 21.56 17.07
CA ALA A 639 -15.37 22.18 15.76
C ALA A 639 -14.41 21.51 14.77
N ALA A 640 -14.87 21.19 13.56
CA ALA A 640 -14.03 20.67 12.49
C ALA A 640 -13.03 21.76 12.03
N SER A 641 -11.74 21.43 11.98
CA SER A 641 -10.66 22.35 11.59
C SER A 641 -10.33 22.36 10.09
N PHE A 642 -10.96 21.48 9.31
CA PHE A 642 -10.69 21.30 7.88
C PHE A 642 -12.01 21.17 7.11
N PRO A 643 -12.06 21.47 5.80
CA PRO A 643 -13.29 21.44 5.00
C PRO A 643 -13.93 20.04 4.95
N GLY A 644 -15.22 19.96 4.60
CA GLY A 644 -15.88 18.69 4.36
C GLY A 644 -15.50 18.08 3.02
N VAL A 645 -16.10 16.93 2.70
CA VAL A 645 -16.01 16.36 1.35
C VAL A 645 -16.91 17.18 0.43
N GLN A 646 -16.40 17.69 -0.69
CA GLN A 646 -17.18 18.51 -1.62
C GLN A 646 -17.00 18.03 -3.06
N VAL A 647 -17.87 18.48 -3.96
CA VAL A 647 -17.62 18.34 -5.40
C VAL A 647 -16.51 19.30 -5.79
N THR A 648 -15.37 18.74 -6.20
CA THR A 648 -14.19 19.54 -6.60
C THR A 648 -14.03 19.64 -8.11
N ARG A 649 -14.64 18.72 -8.86
CA ARG A 649 -14.62 18.70 -10.32
C ARG A 649 -15.84 17.98 -10.88
N VAL A 650 -16.32 18.42 -12.03
CA VAL A 650 -17.36 17.73 -12.82
C VAL A 650 -16.71 17.18 -14.08
N ASP A 651 -16.79 15.87 -14.27
CA ASP A 651 -16.24 15.18 -15.43
C ASP A 651 -17.38 14.71 -16.34
N HIS A 652 -17.24 14.97 -17.63
CA HIS A 652 -18.17 14.48 -18.65
C HIS A 652 -17.67 13.15 -19.25
N PRO A 653 -18.56 12.28 -19.73
CA PRO A 653 -18.17 11.05 -20.42
C PRO A 653 -17.21 11.32 -21.59
N MET A 654 -16.09 10.59 -21.63
CA MET A 654 -15.21 10.55 -22.81
C MET A 654 -15.80 9.66 -23.90
N SER A 655 -16.46 8.57 -23.51
CA SER A 655 -17.19 7.70 -24.44
C SER A 655 -18.35 6.98 -23.74
N ILE A 656 -19.35 6.61 -24.55
CA ILE A 656 -20.48 5.76 -24.12
C ILE A 656 -20.66 4.69 -25.19
N THR A 657 -20.64 3.43 -24.78
CA THR A 657 -20.87 2.28 -25.66
C THR A 657 -22.10 1.48 -25.20
N ALA A 658 -22.64 0.63 -26.07
CA ALA A 658 -23.79 -0.22 -25.76
C ALA A 658 -23.47 -1.68 -26.11
N PRO A 659 -22.69 -2.40 -25.27
CA PRO A 659 -22.19 -3.74 -25.59
C PRO A 659 -23.28 -4.82 -25.66
N ALA A 660 -24.43 -4.57 -25.03
CA ALA A 660 -25.58 -5.47 -25.07
C ALA A 660 -26.89 -4.67 -24.99
N PRO A 661 -28.03 -5.24 -25.45
CA PRO A 661 -29.33 -4.59 -25.30
C PRO A 661 -29.62 -4.21 -23.84
N GLY A 662 -29.89 -2.92 -23.60
CA GLY A 662 -30.21 -2.40 -22.27
C GLY A 662 -29.01 -2.19 -21.34
N VAL A 663 -27.78 -2.35 -21.84
CA VAL A 663 -26.53 -2.10 -21.10
C VAL A 663 -25.73 -1.02 -21.82
N HIS A 664 -25.42 0.05 -21.11
CA HIS A 664 -24.47 1.07 -21.57
C HIS A 664 -23.22 1.05 -20.71
N VAL A 665 -22.05 1.32 -21.30
CA VAL A 665 -20.79 1.47 -20.58
C VAL A 665 -20.26 2.87 -20.83
N VAL A 666 -20.12 3.63 -19.75
CA VAL A 666 -19.61 5.00 -19.73
C VAL A 666 -18.15 4.98 -19.30
N ASP A 667 -17.26 5.62 -20.06
CA ASP A 667 -15.86 5.85 -19.69
C ASP A 667 -15.62 7.33 -19.39
N PHE A 668 -15.17 7.66 -18.17
CA PHE A 668 -14.80 9.02 -17.77
C PHE A 668 -13.32 9.35 -17.98
N GLY A 669 -12.50 8.41 -18.48
CA GLY A 669 -11.10 8.62 -18.84
C GLY A 669 -10.07 8.52 -17.72
N SER A 670 -10.47 8.72 -16.46
CA SER A 670 -9.62 8.67 -15.26
C SER A 670 -10.29 7.89 -14.12
N ASN A 671 -9.49 7.27 -13.23
CA ASN A 671 -9.98 6.50 -12.10
C ASN A 671 -9.87 7.30 -10.80
N VAL A 672 -10.98 7.90 -10.35
CA VAL A 672 -11.03 8.80 -9.19
C VAL A 672 -12.28 8.56 -8.34
N ALA A 673 -12.28 9.05 -7.11
CA ALA A 673 -13.44 8.99 -6.22
C ALA A 673 -14.55 9.98 -6.64
N GLY A 674 -15.79 9.53 -6.66
CA GLY A 674 -16.92 10.34 -7.09
C GLY A 674 -18.28 9.65 -6.96
N VAL A 675 -19.29 10.31 -7.52
CA VAL A 675 -20.64 9.77 -7.73
C VAL A 675 -21.14 10.19 -9.12
N CYS A 676 -22.07 9.42 -9.69
CA CYS A 676 -22.75 9.84 -10.92
C CYS A 676 -23.88 10.83 -10.61
N GLN A 677 -24.02 11.83 -11.46
CA GLN A 677 -25.24 12.63 -11.58
C GLN A 677 -25.92 12.28 -12.91
N ILE A 678 -27.20 11.88 -12.85
CA ILE A 678 -27.96 11.39 -13.99
C ILE A 678 -29.34 12.06 -14.10
N SER A 679 -29.75 12.34 -15.34
CA SER A 679 -31.11 12.72 -15.71
C SER A 679 -31.78 11.56 -16.43
N VAL A 680 -32.98 11.18 -15.98
CA VAL A 680 -33.77 10.10 -16.58
C VAL A 680 -35.06 10.69 -17.16
N PRO A 681 -35.32 10.58 -18.47
CA PRO A 681 -36.38 11.35 -19.13
C PRO A 681 -37.81 10.81 -18.92
N GLN A 682 -37.98 9.65 -18.29
CA GLN A 682 -39.27 9.01 -18.07
C GLN A 682 -39.19 7.97 -16.95
N ALA A 683 -40.34 7.39 -16.59
CA ALA A 683 -40.43 6.28 -15.64
C ALA A 683 -39.54 5.09 -16.08
N ALA A 684 -38.67 4.64 -15.19
CA ALA A 684 -37.76 3.53 -15.41
C ALA A 684 -37.15 3.05 -14.07
N THR A 685 -36.61 1.83 -14.08
CA THR A 685 -35.65 1.40 -13.07
C THR A 685 -34.26 1.45 -13.68
N VAL A 686 -33.42 2.35 -13.18
CA VAL A 686 -32.06 2.57 -13.68
C VAL A 686 -31.06 2.18 -12.61
N THR A 687 -30.08 1.35 -12.96
CA THR A 687 -28.98 0.97 -12.05
C THR A 687 -27.65 1.38 -12.65
N LEU A 688 -26.82 2.04 -11.84
CA LEU A 688 -25.46 2.46 -12.15
C LEU A 688 -24.49 1.60 -11.35
N LYS A 689 -23.69 0.77 -12.03
CA LYS A 689 -22.67 -0.06 -11.38
C LYS A 689 -21.28 0.44 -11.73
N HIS A 690 -20.51 0.80 -10.71
CA HIS A 690 -19.24 1.51 -10.86
C HIS A 690 -18.06 0.55 -10.81
N GLY A 691 -17.03 0.75 -11.63
CA GLY A 691 -15.82 -0.07 -11.64
C GLY A 691 -14.58 0.67 -12.17
N GLU A 692 -13.40 0.18 -11.78
CA GLU A 692 -12.14 0.85 -12.10
C GLU A 692 -11.64 0.57 -13.53
N VAL A 693 -11.90 -0.64 -14.04
CA VAL A 693 -11.25 -1.16 -15.25
C VAL A 693 -12.22 -1.97 -16.12
N LEU A 694 -11.94 -2.05 -17.43
CA LEU A 694 -12.59 -2.99 -18.34
C LEU A 694 -11.92 -4.36 -18.25
N GLN A 695 -12.63 -5.41 -18.64
CA GLN A 695 -12.04 -6.75 -18.71
C GLN A 695 -10.97 -6.80 -19.80
N HIS A 696 -9.86 -7.50 -19.56
CA HIS A 696 -8.78 -7.65 -20.54
C HIS A 696 -8.16 -9.05 -20.52
N ALA A 697 -7.42 -9.40 -21.58
CA ALA A 697 -7.00 -10.76 -21.89
C ALA A 697 -6.23 -11.50 -20.78
N VAL A 698 -5.42 -10.77 -19.99
CA VAL A 698 -4.59 -11.37 -18.92
C VAL A 698 -5.30 -11.50 -17.57
N MET A 699 -6.57 -11.09 -17.46
CA MET A 699 -7.32 -11.28 -16.22
C MET A 699 -7.61 -12.76 -15.95
N PRO A 700 -7.69 -13.18 -14.68
CA PRO A 700 -7.98 -14.57 -14.30
C PRO A 700 -9.47 -14.95 -14.43
N LEU A 701 -10.14 -14.50 -15.51
CA LEU A 701 -11.53 -14.79 -15.79
C LEU A 701 -11.67 -15.92 -16.82
N LYS A 702 -12.65 -16.81 -16.62
CA LYS A 702 -12.94 -17.92 -17.57
C LYS A 702 -13.42 -17.43 -18.94
N LYS A 703 -14.08 -16.27 -18.99
CA LYS A 703 -14.58 -15.64 -20.22
C LYS A 703 -14.35 -14.14 -20.11
N ILE A 704 -13.56 -13.62 -21.04
CA ILE A 704 -13.27 -12.19 -21.17
C ILE A 704 -14.25 -11.57 -22.15
N ASP A 705 -14.87 -10.46 -21.76
CA ASP A 705 -15.59 -9.57 -22.65
C ASP A 705 -15.00 -8.15 -22.52
N PRO A 706 -14.12 -7.72 -23.44
CA PRO A 706 -13.40 -6.45 -23.31
C PRO A 706 -14.31 -5.22 -23.42
N SER A 707 -15.58 -5.41 -23.78
CA SER A 707 -16.59 -4.36 -23.80
C SER A 707 -17.30 -4.17 -22.45
N ARG A 708 -16.94 -4.96 -21.43
CA ARG A 708 -17.59 -5.00 -20.11
C ARG A 708 -16.65 -4.57 -19.00
N VAL A 709 -17.23 -4.00 -17.94
CA VAL A 709 -16.49 -3.58 -16.76
C VAL A 709 -16.15 -4.80 -15.90
N TYR A 710 -14.98 -4.76 -15.25
CA TYR A 710 -14.54 -5.73 -14.27
C TYR A 710 -14.88 -5.24 -12.86
N PHE A 711 -15.47 -6.12 -12.04
CA PHE A 711 -15.99 -5.76 -10.71
C PHE A 711 -15.41 -6.60 -9.58
N ASP A 712 -14.69 -7.69 -9.87
CA ASP A 712 -14.32 -8.64 -8.82
C ASP A 712 -13.31 -8.03 -7.83
N ASN A 713 -12.49 -7.07 -8.27
CA ASN A 713 -11.57 -6.35 -7.39
C ASN A 713 -12.25 -5.39 -6.39
N LEU A 714 -13.57 -5.16 -6.53
CA LEU A 714 -14.39 -4.48 -5.52
C LEU A 714 -14.70 -5.40 -4.31
N ARG A 715 -14.38 -6.69 -4.43
CA ARG A 715 -14.66 -7.74 -3.44
C ARG A 715 -16.16 -7.80 -3.12
N SER A 716 -16.54 -7.50 -1.88
CA SER A 716 -17.95 -7.56 -1.46
C SER A 716 -18.73 -6.26 -1.68
N ALA A 717 -18.05 -5.16 -2.07
CA ALA A 717 -18.69 -3.88 -2.39
C ALA A 717 -19.48 -4.00 -3.70
N ALA A 718 -20.79 -3.74 -3.64
CA ALA A 718 -21.63 -3.82 -4.82
C ALA A 718 -21.47 -2.60 -5.75
N ALA A 719 -21.18 -1.42 -5.18
CA ALA A 719 -21.02 -0.15 -5.88
C ALA A 719 -22.16 0.18 -6.86
N ASN A 720 -23.41 -0.04 -6.42
CA ASN A 720 -24.63 0.08 -7.21
C ASN A 720 -25.52 1.23 -6.73
N ASP A 721 -25.78 2.20 -7.59
CA ASP A 721 -26.81 3.21 -7.34
C ASP A 721 -28.06 2.88 -8.17
N THR A 722 -29.23 2.77 -7.54
CA THR A 722 -30.48 2.34 -8.21
C THR A 722 -31.61 3.35 -8.01
N LEU A 723 -32.19 3.82 -9.12
CA LEU A 723 -33.36 4.68 -9.14
C LEU A 723 -34.59 3.88 -9.57
N ILE A 724 -35.67 3.96 -8.82
CA ILE A 724 -36.97 3.32 -9.14
C ILE A 724 -38.01 4.42 -9.37
N LEU A 725 -38.11 4.91 -10.61
CA LEU A 725 -38.86 6.13 -10.95
C LEU A 725 -40.24 5.83 -11.56
N ASP A 726 -41.22 6.68 -11.24
CA ASP A 726 -42.56 6.71 -11.84
C ASP A 726 -42.74 7.85 -12.85
N GLY A 727 -41.72 8.68 -13.03
CA GLY A 727 -41.68 9.80 -13.97
C GLY A 727 -40.25 10.28 -14.23
N PRO A 728 -40.08 11.36 -15.00
CA PRO A 728 -38.77 11.95 -15.25
C PRO A 728 -38.12 12.49 -13.98
N ILE A 729 -36.79 12.45 -13.93
CA ILE A 729 -35.97 13.14 -12.93
C ILE A 729 -34.78 13.83 -13.60
N GLN A 730 -34.37 14.97 -13.07
CA GLN A 730 -33.24 15.75 -13.59
C GLN A 730 -32.13 15.80 -12.54
N ASN A 731 -30.88 15.62 -12.97
CA ASN A 731 -29.68 15.85 -12.17
C ASN A 731 -29.68 15.11 -10.83
N TRP A 732 -30.27 13.92 -10.77
CA TRP A 732 -30.25 13.08 -9.57
C TRP A 732 -28.83 12.60 -9.29
N ARG A 733 -28.43 12.63 -8.04
CA ARG A 733 -27.17 12.05 -7.53
C ARG A 733 -27.47 11.33 -6.22
N PRO A 734 -26.74 10.25 -5.89
CA PRO A 734 -26.81 9.68 -4.56
C PRO A 734 -26.26 10.68 -3.52
N ARG A 735 -26.73 10.56 -2.27
CA ARG A 735 -26.37 11.48 -1.18
C ARG A 735 -25.53 10.79 -0.09
N PHE A 736 -25.68 9.48 0.06
CA PHE A 736 -25.18 8.74 1.21
C PHE A 736 -24.18 7.63 0.84
N THR A 737 -23.50 7.77 -0.30
CA THR A 737 -22.47 6.83 -0.76
C THR A 737 -21.44 7.54 -1.66
N TYR A 738 -20.36 6.84 -1.99
CA TYR A 738 -19.41 7.25 -3.02
C TYR A 738 -18.68 6.02 -3.58
N HIS A 739 -18.06 6.17 -4.75
CA HIS A 739 -17.36 5.07 -5.44
C HIS A 739 -16.02 5.56 -5.99
N GLY A 740 -15.01 4.71 -6.01
CA GLY A 740 -13.80 4.90 -6.83
C GLY A 740 -13.99 4.23 -8.18
N PHE A 741 -14.01 5.00 -9.27
CA PHE A 741 -14.29 4.42 -10.59
C PHE A 741 -13.79 5.27 -11.75
N ARG A 742 -13.58 4.59 -12.87
CA ARG A 742 -13.45 5.18 -14.21
C ARG A 742 -14.64 4.85 -15.10
N TYR A 743 -15.16 3.64 -14.96
CA TYR A 743 -16.22 3.11 -15.81
C TYR A 743 -17.52 2.92 -15.03
N VAL A 744 -18.64 3.08 -15.73
CA VAL A 744 -19.97 2.81 -15.17
C VAL A 744 -20.78 1.99 -16.15
N GLU A 745 -21.29 0.84 -15.71
CA GLU A 745 -22.33 0.11 -16.44
C GLU A 745 -23.71 0.64 -16.02
N VAL A 746 -24.45 1.17 -16.99
CA VAL A 746 -25.79 1.70 -16.81
C VAL A 746 -26.82 0.73 -17.39
N TYR A 747 -27.72 0.27 -16.52
CA TYR A 747 -28.75 -0.70 -16.82
C TYR A 747 -30.13 -0.06 -16.78
N GLY A 748 -31.03 -0.49 -17.67
CA GLY A 748 -32.45 -0.12 -17.62
C GLY A 748 -32.75 1.35 -17.98
N PHE A 749 -31.76 2.08 -18.53
CA PHE A 749 -31.98 3.44 -19.02
C PHE A 749 -33.01 3.45 -20.17
N PRO A 750 -34.03 4.33 -20.13
CA PRO A 750 -35.06 4.35 -21.16
C PRO A 750 -34.56 5.06 -22.42
N GLY A 751 -34.23 4.26 -23.45
CA GLY A 751 -33.72 4.76 -24.73
C GLY A 751 -32.19 4.72 -24.81
N GLN A 752 -31.61 5.65 -25.57
CA GLN A 752 -30.16 5.74 -25.73
C GLN A 752 -29.56 6.69 -24.69
N LEU A 753 -28.56 6.22 -23.95
CA LEU A 753 -27.78 7.07 -23.05
C LEU A 753 -26.78 7.92 -23.85
N THR A 754 -26.84 9.24 -23.70
CA THR A 754 -25.92 10.22 -24.30
C THR A 754 -25.22 11.01 -23.19
N ALA A 755 -24.15 11.73 -23.54
CA ALA A 755 -23.34 12.49 -22.58
C ALA A 755 -24.09 13.62 -21.85
N GLU A 756 -25.25 14.05 -22.36
CA GLU A 756 -26.09 15.08 -21.72
C GLU A 756 -26.87 14.54 -20.52
N PHE A 757 -27.05 13.21 -20.45
CA PHE A 757 -27.83 12.58 -19.39
C PHE A 757 -27.00 12.18 -18.18
N ILE A 758 -25.67 12.07 -18.29
CA ILE A 758 -24.83 11.56 -17.20
C ILE A 758 -23.49 12.30 -17.13
N GLN A 759 -23.09 12.64 -15.91
CA GLN A 759 -21.77 13.18 -15.59
C GLN A 759 -21.26 12.59 -14.27
N ARG A 760 -19.95 12.65 -14.02
CA ARG A 760 -19.34 12.27 -12.75
C ARG A 760 -19.04 13.52 -11.93
N LEU A 761 -19.50 13.53 -10.68
CA LEU A 761 -19.09 14.50 -9.68
C LEU A 761 -17.91 13.91 -8.92
N VAL A 762 -16.72 14.46 -9.13
CA VAL A 762 -15.50 14.06 -8.39
C VAL A 762 -15.58 14.69 -7.01
N ILE A 763 -15.43 13.87 -5.97
CA ILE A 763 -15.55 14.31 -4.58
C ILE A 763 -14.31 13.93 -3.77
N ASN A 764 -13.99 14.77 -2.80
CA ASN A 764 -12.92 14.57 -1.80
C ASN A 764 -13.03 15.68 -0.76
N THR A 765 -12.31 15.53 0.36
CA THR A 765 -12.07 16.64 1.27
C THR A 765 -11.42 17.78 0.50
N ALA A 766 -12.09 18.93 0.46
CA ALA A 766 -11.78 20.04 -0.45
C ALA A 766 -10.55 20.86 0.00
N LEU A 767 -9.40 20.19 0.12
CA LEU A 767 -8.14 20.82 0.45
C LEU A 767 -7.62 21.61 -0.76
N PRO A 768 -7.17 22.85 -0.57
CA PRO A 768 -6.50 23.61 -1.62
C PRO A 768 -5.23 22.91 -2.15
N ASP A 769 -4.99 23.02 -3.45
CA ASP A 769 -3.73 22.65 -4.08
C ASP A 769 -2.60 23.54 -3.57
N ARG A 770 -1.48 22.92 -3.14
CA ARG A 770 -0.28 23.64 -2.73
C ARG A 770 0.72 23.81 -3.86
N VAL A 771 0.79 22.87 -4.80
CA VAL A 771 1.70 22.95 -5.95
C VAL A 771 1.04 22.67 -7.28
N ASN A 772 1.53 23.34 -8.31
CA ASN A 772 1.24 23.05 -9.71
C ASN A 772 2.57 22.80 -10.42
N VAL A 773 2.71 21.67 -11.11
CA VAL A 773 3.95 21.25 -11.77
C VAL A 773 3.64 20.73 -13.17
N THR A 774 4.38 21.25 -14.15
CA THR A 774 4.42 20.78 -15.53
C THR A 774 5.86 20.42 -15.88
N LEU A 775 6.07 19.14 -16.19
CA LEU A 775 7.34 18.57 -16.62
C LEU A 775 7.34 18.36 -18.14
N SER A 776 8.49 18.50 -18.77
CA SER A 776 8.65 18.24 -20.21
C SER A 776 8.70 16.76 -20.60
N ASP A 777 8.84 15.86 -19.62
CA ASP A 777 8.83 14.42 -19.82
C ASP A 777 7.43 13.85 -19.53
N GLU A 778 6.85 13.13 -20.50
CA GLU A 778 5.48 12.61 -20.39
C GLU A 778 5.32 11.54 -19.31
N VAL A 779 6.37 10.75 -19.03
CA VAL A 779 6.32 9.70 -18.02
C VAL A 779 6.35 10.33 -16.64
N LEU A 780 7.28 11.25 -16.41
CA LEU A 780 7.37 11.96 -15.13
C LEU A 780 6.11 12.79 -14.87
N GLN A 781 5.54 13.43 -15.91
CA GLN A 781 4.28 14.16 -15.79
C GLN A 781 3.13 13.21 -15.41
N ALA A 782 3.04 12.03 -16.03
CA ALA A 782 2.02 11.04 -15.69
C ALA A 782 2.14 10.57 -14.23
N ILE A 783 3.36 10.32 -13.74
CA ILE A 783 3.61 9.91 -12.36
C ILE A 783 3.21 11.00 -11.37
N HIS A 784 3.57 12.26 -11.64
CA HIS A 784 3.20 13.39 -10.79
C HIS A 784 1.67 13.58 -10.73
N MET A 785 1.01 13.56 -11.89
CA MET A 785 -0.45 13.68 -11.97
C MET A 785 -1.17 12.49 -11.32
N GLY A 786 -0.65 11.27 -11.47
CA GLY A 786 -1.20 10.09 -10.80
C GLY A 786 -1.03 10.17 -9.29
N SER A 787 0.12 10.64 -8.80
CA SER A 787 0.37 10.88 -7.37
C SER A 787 -0.65 11.84 -6.77
N LYS A 788 -0.88 13.01 -7.40
CA LYS A 788 -1.92 13.96 -6.95
C LYS A 788 -3.32 13.36 -7.07
N GLY A 789 -3.65 12.73 -8.19
CA GLY A 789 -4.98 12.19 -8.45
C GLY A 789 -5.40 11.08 -7.46
N VAL A 790 -4.48 10.17 -7.14
CA VAL A 790 -4.72 9.07 -6.19
C VAL A 790 -4.80 9.57 -4.75
N GLN A 791 -3.98 10.56 -4.37
CA GLN A 791 -4.06 11.21 -3.06
C GLN A 791 -5.41 11.88 -2.88
N ARG A 792 -5.81 12.74 -3.83
CA ARG A 792 -7.10 13.42 -3.82
C ARG A 792 -8.27 12.45 -3.67
N SER A 793 -8.25 11.34 -4.42
CA SER A 793 -9.33 10.33 -4.37
C SER A 793 -9.42 9.61 -3.01
N ASN A 794 -8.36 9.64 -2.22
CA ASN A 794 -8.25 8.99 -0.92
C ASN A 794 -8.31 9.96 0.26
N LEU A 795 -8.44 11.27 0.02
CA LEU A 795 -8.72 12.26 1.07
C LEU A 795 -10.22 12.32 1.30
N MET A 796 -10.75 11.40 2.12
CA MET A 796 -12.19 11.25 2.40
C MET A 796 -12.46 11.47 3.90
N GLN A 797 -12.08 12.64 4.41
CA GLN A 797 -12.02 13.04 5.84
C GLN A 797 -10.91 12.37 6.66
N VAL A 798 -10.50 11.17 6.25
CA VAL A 798 -9.27 10.50 6.66
C VAL A 798 -8.51 10.09 5.39
N PRO A 799 -7.18 9.89 5.44
CA PRO A 799 -6.43 9.36 4.30
C PRO A 799 -6.70 7.86 4.15
N THR A 800 -7.66 7.49 3.29
CA THR A 800 -8.05 6.09 3.07
C THR A 800 -7.05 5.35 2.19
N ASP A 801 -6.89 4.04 2.36
CA ASP A 801 -6.06 3.19 1.48
C ASP A 801 -6.51 3.26 0.02
N CYS A 802 -7.80 3.02 -0.20
CA CYS A 802 -8.42 3.02 -1.53
C CYS A 802 -9.88 3.48 -1.47
N PRO A 803 -10.46 4.03 -2.57
CA PRO A 803 -11.80 4.61 -2.55
C PRO A 803 -12.94 3.72 -3.05
N GLN A 804 -12.66 2.52 -3.58
CA GLN A 804 -13.61 1.72 -4.35
C GLN A 804 -14.14 0.48 -3.63
N ARG A 805 -13.27 -0.33 -3.03
CA ARG A 805 -13.64 -1.64 -2.49
C ARG A 805 -14.26 -1.52 -1.11
N ASP A 806 -14.62 -2.65 -0.53
CA ASP A 806 -15.08 -2.78 0.85
C ASP A 806 -13.94 -2.54 1.87
N GLU A 807 -13.22 -1.42 1.79
CA GLU A 807 -12.13 -1.11 2.73
C GLU A 807 -12.17 0.34 3.15
N ARG A 808 -11.56 1.25 2.37
CA ARG A 808 -11.66 2.69 2.57
C ARG A 808 -11.31 3.07 4.00
N LEU A 809 -10.26 2.46 4.56
CA LEU A 809 -9.84 2.64 5.95
C LEU A 809 -8.63 3.56 6.03
N GLY A 810 -8.51 4.32 7.12
CA GLY A 810 -7.33 5.14 7.39
C GLY A 810 -6.12 4.29 7.81
N TRP A 811 -5.56 3.52 6.88
CA TRP A 811 -4.38 2.70 7.12
C TRP A 811 -3.17 3.57 7.42
N MET A 812 -2.58 3.36 8.60
CA MET A 812 -1.54 4.24 9.12
C MET A 812 -0.22 4.13 8.34
N GLY A 813 0.14 2.95 7.83
CA GLY A 813 1.34 2.75 7.00
C GLY A 813 1.28 3.56 5.70
N ASP A 814 0.15 3.53 5.00
CA ASP A 814 -0.09 4.31 3.79
C ASP A 814 0.00 5.82 4.06
N ALA A 815 -0.64 6.27 5.15
CA ALA A 815 -0.63 7.65 5.57
C ALA A 815 0.79 8.12 5.96
N SER A 816 1.58 7.28 6.63
CA SER A 816 2.95 7.62 7.04
C SER A 816 3.88 7.78 5.84
N LEU A 817 3.86 6.81 4.91
CA LEU A 817 4.75 6.80 3.75
C LEU A 817 4.41 7.95 2.78
N SER A 818 3.14 8.31 2.64
CA SER A 818 2.73 9.41 1.76
C SER A 818 2.71 10.79 2.42
N ALA A 819 2.92 10.92 3.73
CA ALA A 819 2.78 12.17 4.49
C ALA A 819 3.55 13.35 3.87
N ALA A 820 4.82 13.15 3.53
CA ALA A 820 5.67 14.17 2.92
C ALA A 820 5.13 14.65 1.56
N SER A 821 4.59 13.73 0.75
CA SER A 821 4.01 14.08 -0.54
C SER A 821 2.65 14.74 -0.40
N LEU A 822 1.83 14.33 0.56
CA LEU A 822 0.55 14.98 0.86
C LEU A 822 0.76 16.44 1.27
N LEU A 823 1.67 16.71 2.22
CA LEU A 823 1.99 18.08 2.68
C LEU A 823 2.67 18.94 1.60
N ALA A 824 3.34 18.31 0.63
CA ALA A 824 3.89 19.01 -0.52
C ALA A 824 2.81 19.37 -1.55
N HIS A 825 1.79 18.52 -1.72
CA HIS A 825 0.77 18.70 -2.76
C HIS A 825 -0.46 19.49 -2.32
N TRP A 826 -0.82 19.44 -1.04
CA TRP A 826 -2.09 19.96 -0.52
C TRP A 826 -1.87 20.80 0.74
N ASP A 827 -2.77 21.75 0.99
CA ASP A 827 -2.91 22.37 2.31
C ASP A 827 -3.57 21.37 3.29
N TYR A 828 -2.74 20.46 3.80
CA TYR A 828 -3.15 19.26 4.53
C TYR A 828 -3.05 19.42 6.06
N ASN A 829 -2.47 20.52 6.54
CA ASN A 829 -2.02 20.69 7.92
C ASN A 829 -3.13 20.47 8.97
N ASN A 830 -4.30 21.07 8.72
CA ASN A 830 -5.44 20.95 9.63
C ASN A 830 -6.08 19.55 9.59
N MET A 831 -6.12 18.91 8.42
CA MET A 831 -6.66 17.56 8.28
C MET A 831 -5.74 16.52 8.92
N VAL A 832 -4.42 16.60 8.71
CA VAL A 832 -3.48 15.70 9.38
C VAL A 832 -3.46 15.90 10.89
N SER A 833 -3.60 17.14 11.36
CA SER A 833 -3.74 17.42 12.80
C SER A 833 -5.00 16.79 13.40
N ALA A 834 -6.13 16.82 12.67
CA ALA A 834 -7.35 16.13 13.07
C ALA A 834 -7.23 14.59 12.98
N PHE A 835 -6.41 14.08 12.08
CA PHE A 835 -6.12 12.66 11.97
C PHE A 835 -5.22 12.18 13.14
N LEU A 836 -4.20 12.95 13.53
CA LEU A 836 -3.38 12.73 14.72
C LEU A 836 -4.23 12.70 15.99
N ASP A 837 -5.17 13.64 16.09
CA ASP A 837 -6.19 13.68 17.14
C ASP A 837 -7.00 12.37 17.20
N SER A 838 -7.37 11.80 16.05
CA SER A 838 -8.08 10.52 15.96
C SER A 838 -7.19 9.32 16.33
N MET A 839 -5.89 9.37 16.02
CA MET A 839 -4.92 8.35 16.47
C MET A 839 -4.82 8.31 17.99
N VAL A 840 -4.77 9.49 18.64
CA VAL A 840 -4.74 9.60 20.10
C VAL A 840 -6.04 9.07 20.72
N ASP A 841 -7.19 9.33 20.11
CA ASP A 841 -8.48 8.78 20.57
C ASP A 841 -8.53 7.22 20.51
N GLU A 842 -7.72 6.60 19.65
CA GLU A 842 -7.62 5.14 19.48
C GLU A 842 -6.47 4.48 20.28
N MET A 843 -5.56 5.28 20.82
CA MET A 843 -4.40 4.82 21.57
C MET A 843 -4.82 4.01 22.81
N GLY A 844 -4.25 2.81 22.95
CA GLY A 844 -4.42 1.98 24.13
C GLY A 844 -3.80 2.61 25.38
N ALA A 845 -4.22 2.14 26.56
CA ALA A 845 -3.68 2.64 27.83
C ALA A 845 -2.16 2.41 27.98
N ASP A 846 -1.60 1.46 27.24
CA ASP A 846 -0.17 1.14 27.17
C ASP A 846 0.60 1.96 26.12
N GLY A 847 -0.07 2.91 25.44
CA GLY A 847 0.52 3.73 24.37
C GLY A 847 0.56 3.05 23.00
N SER A 848 0.02 1.83 22.86
CA SER A 848 -0.06 1.14 21.57
C SER A 848 -1.12 1.77 20.67
N LEU A 849 -0.85 1.80 19.36
CA LEU A 849 -1.78 2.28 18.33
C LEU A 849 -2.27 1.10 17.48
N PRO A 850 -3.45 1.19 16.83
CA PRO A 850 -3.94 0.18 15.87
C PRO A 850 -3.47 0.45 14.43
N ASP A 851 -3.46 -0.56 13.55
CA ASP A 851 -3.01 -0.38 12.16
C ASP A 851 -3.89 0.58 11.33
N VAL A 852 -5.17 0.71 11.69
CA VAL A 852 -6.14 1.58 11.00
C VAL A 852 -6.82 2.52 11.98
N VAL A 853 -7.00 3.78 11.56
CA VAL A 853 -7.63 4.84 12.36
C VAL A 853 -8.70 5.56 11.53
N PRO A 854 -9.94 5.73 12.04
CA PRO A 854 -10.50 5.05 13.21
C PRO A 854 -10.50 3.52 13.05
N PHE A 855 -10.38 2.79 14.15
CA PHE A 855 -10.30 1.34 14.09
C PHE A 855 -11.66 0.72 13.78
N GLN A 856 -11.69 -0.25 12.85
CA GLN A 856 -12.94 -0.88 12.39
C GLN A 856 -12.88 -2.41 12.42
N ARG A 857 -12.07 -3.02 11.56
CA ARG A 857 -12.14 -4.47 11.31
C ARG A 857 -10.86 -5.13 10.79
N PHE A 858 -10.05 -4.40 10.03
CA PHE A 858 -8.80 -4.90 9.48
C PHE A 858 -7.63 -4.32 10.26
N GLY A 859 -6.50 -5.02 10.17
CA GLY A 859 -5.30 -4.66 10.89
C GLY A 859 -5.27 -5.12 12.35
N GLY A 860 -4.07 -5.10 12.90
CA GLY A 860 -3.77 -5.45 14.28
C GLY A 860 -4.00 -4.29 15.25
N ARG A 861 -4.23 -4.66 16.50
CA ARG A 861 -4.19 -3.79 17.68
C ARG A 861 -3.51 -4.60 18.80
N PRO A 862 -2.21 -4.40 19.06
CA PRO A 862 -1.35 -3.32 18.55
C PRO A 862 -1.00 -3.44 17.06
N ALA A 863 -0.65 -2.30 16.47
CA ALA A 863 -0.21 -2.15 15.09
C ALA A 863 1.16 -2.79 14.83
N ASP A 864 1.43 -3.06 13.56
CA ASP A 864 2.79 -3.23 13.05
C ASP A 864 3.62 -1.95 13.29
N LEU A 865 4.91 -2.11 13.58
CA LEU A 865 5.81 -1.00 13.90
C LEU A 865 5.96 0.01 12.73
N SER A 866 5.87 -0.46 11.48
CA SER A 866 5.89 0.42 10.30
C SER A 866 4.57 1.16 10.09
N TRP A 867 3.45 0.64 10.60
CA TRP A 867 2.16 1.32 10.59
C TRP A 867 2.05 2.32 11.74
N SER A 868 2.46 1.95 12.96
CA SER A 868 2.40 2.84 14.12
C SER A 868 3.30 4.07 13.97
N ALA A 869 4.34 4.00 13.15
CA ALA A 869 5.24 5.11 12.81
C ALA A 869 4.50 6.35 12.26
N ALA A 870 3.27 6.19 11.74
CA ALA A 870 2.46 7.31 11.24
C ALA A 870 2.26 8.43 12.25
N PHE A 871 2.11 8.10 13.53
CA PHE A 871 1.86 9.11 14.56
C PHE A 871 3.03 10.08 14.70
N LEU A 872 4.25 9.56 14.80
CA LEU A 872 5.46 10.37 14.95
C LEU A 872 5.92 10.99 13.62
N GLU A 873 5.79 10.26 12.50
CA GLU A 873 6.11 10.78 11.16
C GLU A 873 5.24 12.00 10.82
N ASN A 874 3.93 11.96 11.04
CA ASN A 874 3.06 13.10 10.72
C ASN A 874 3.33 14.33 11.62
N LEU A 875 3.57 14.12 12.93
CA LEU A 875 3.99 15.20 13.83
C LEU A 875 5.32 15.84 13.38
N TRP A 876 6.30 14.99 13.04
CA TRP A 876 7.60 15.44 12.57
C TRP A 876 7.51 16.17 11.23
N GLN A 877 6.69 15.69 10.28
CA GLN A 877 6.52 16.34 8.98
C GLN A 877 5.87 17.72 9.08
N LEU A 878 4.87 17.90 9.95
CA LEU A 878 4.28 19.23 10.21
C LEU A 878 5.33 20.24 10.69
N TRP A 879 6.21 19.81 11.60
CA TRP A 879 7.33 20.62 12.07
C TRP A 879 8.39 20.86 10.98
N GLN A 880 8.75 19.85 10.20
CA GLN A 880 9.78 19.98 9.15
C GLN A 880 9.33 20.84 7.97
N LYS A 881 8.07 20.72 7.55
CA LYS A 881 7.55 21.45 6.39
C LYS A 881 7.13 22.88 6.73
N ASP A 882 6.37 23.03 7.81
CA ASP A 882 5.68 24.29 8.11
C ASP A 882 6.11 24.91 9.45
N GLY A 883 7.05 24.28 10.15
CA GLY A 883 7.49 24.74 11.47
C GLY A 883 6.43 24.55 12.56
N ASP A 884 5.34 23.83 12.30
CA ASP A 884 4.23 23.71 13.23
C ASP A 884 4.50 22.66 14.31
N LEU A 885 4.90 23.14 15.48
CA LEU A 885 5.10 22.33 16.69
C LEU A 885 3.84 22.20 17.55
N LYS A 886 2.74 22.90 17.26
CA LYS A 886 1.55 22.91 18.13
C LYS A 886 0.94 21.52 18.29
N PRO A 887 0.83 20.68 17.23
CA PRO A 887 0.32 19.32 17.39
C PRO A 887 1.22 18.45 18.28
N ALA A 888 2.55 18.59 18.16
CA ALA A 888 3.51 17.86 19.00
C ALA A 888 3.45 18.33 20.46
N GLN A 889 3.30 19.64 20.69
CA GLN A 889 3.11 20.21 22.02
C GLN A 889 1.82 19.70 22.67
N LYS A 890 0.71 19.71 21.92
CA LYS A 890 -0.60 19.24 22.38
C LYS A 890 -0.57 17.78 22.82
N HIS A 891 0.17 16.94 22.08
CA HIS A 891 0.17 15.49 22.26
C HIS A 891 1.45 14.93 22.88
N TRP A 892 2.26 15.77 23.54
CA TRP A 892 3.56 15.35 24.06
C TRP A 892 3.49 14.16 25.03
N ASP A 893 2.45 14.09 25.86
CA ASP A 893 2.24 12.95 26.74
C ASP A 893 1.90 11.66 25.97
N SER A 894 1.12 11.75 24.89
CA SER A 894 0.86 10.64 23.97
C SER A 894 2.11 10.21 23.19
N VAL A 895 2.98 11.16 22.81
CA VAL A 895 4.30 10.87 22.22
C VAL A 895 5.13 10.01 23.17
N LYS A 896 5.23 10.41 24.45
CA LYS A 896 5.95 9.63 25.46
C LYS A 896 5.32 8.25 25.68
N ALA A 897 3.99 8.18 25.77
CA ALA A 897 3.29 6.90 25.93
C ALA A 897 3.58 5.96 24.76
N HIS A 898 3.52 6.47 23.52
CA HIS A 898 3.81 5.68 22.34
C HIS A 898 5.28 5.22 22.28
N VAL A 899 6.24 6.11 22.56
CA VAL A 899 7.66 5.75 22.65
C VAL A 899 7.90 4.67 23.70
N ASN A 900 7.23 4.73 24.86
CA ASN A 900 7.33 3.69 25.86
C ASN A 900 6.76 2.33 25.38
N SER A 901 5.66 2.34 24.62
CA SER A 901 5.10 1.14 23.98
C SER A 901 6.09 0.52 22.97
N LEU A 902 6.73 1.37 22.16
CA LEU A 902 7.77 0.97 21.22
C LEU A 902 8.98 0.34 21.95
N LEU A 903 9.43 0.95 23.05
CA LEU A 903 10.51 0.41 23.88
C LEU A 903 10.16 -0.90 24.57
N ALA A 904 8.91 -1.07 25.01
CA ALA A 904 8.43 -2.33 25.55
C ALA A 904 8.50 -3.44 24.49
N THR A 905 8.11 -3.14 23.25
CA THR A 905 8.23 -4.06 22.11
C THR A 905 9.68 -4.41 21.82
N TYR A 906 10.57 -3.42 21.78
CA TYR A 906 12.01 -3.62 21.63
C TYR A 906 12.61 -4.50 22.74
N THR A 907 12.25 -4.23 23.99
CA THR A 907 12.72 -4.98 25.15
C THR A 907 12.25 -6.43 25.11
N ALA A 908 10.99 -6.67 24.71
CA ALA A 908 10.43 -8.01 24.56
C ALA A 908 11.11 -8.80 23.43
N ALA A 909 11.49 -8.14 22.33
CA ALA A 909 12.26 -8.75 21.24
C ALA A 909 13.72 -9.06 21.65
N GLY A 910 14.26 -8.31 22.61
CA GLY A 910 15.61 -8.45 23.15
C GLY A 910 16.73 -7.89 22.25
N ASN A 911 16.48 -7.70 20.96
CA ASN A 911 17.39 -7.05 20.01
C ASN A 911 16.59 -6.49 18.81
N VAL A 912 17.10 -5.42 18.18
CA VAL A 912 16.58 -4.80 16.97
C VAL A 912 16.47 -5.78 15.79
N THR A 913 17.29 -6.83 15.77
CA THR A 913 17.25 -7.88 14.73
C THR A 913 16.13 -8.91 14.89
N LYS A 914 15.36 -8.82 15.97
CA LYS A 914 14.30 -9.78 16.34
C LYS A 914 12.93 -9.12 16.48
N LEU A 915 12.77 -7.90 15.99
CA LEU A 915 11.53 -7.15 16.10
C LEU A 915 10.41 -7.85 15.31
N PRO A 916 9.17 -7.84 15.84
CA PRO A 916 8.03 -8.42 15.15
C PRO A 916 7.70 -7.63 13.88
N GLN A 917 7.16 -8.32 12.89
CA GLN A 917 6.74 -7.74 11.62
C GLN A 917 5.53 -8.51 11.09
N SER A 918 4.46 -7.78 10.80
CA SER A 918 3.21 -8.31 10.23
C SER A 918 3.17 -8.10 8.72
N TYR A 919 3.57 -6.93 8.22
CA TYR A 919 3.46 -6.58 6.79
C TYR A 919 4.81 -6.56 6.07
N GLY A 920 5.81 -5.89 6.66
CA GLY A 920 7.12 -5.72 6.02
C GLY A 920 7.13 -4.69 4.90
N ASP A 921 8.11 -4.81 3.99
CA ASP A 921 8.20 -3.97 2.80
C ASP A 921 7.13 -4.36 1.77
N TRP A 922 5.89 -3.93 2.01
CA TRP A 922 4.68 -4.40 1.34
C TRP A 922 4.64 -4.11 -0.18
N CYS A 923 3.99 -4.99 -0.95
CA CYS A 923 3.84 -4.92 -2.41
C CYS A 923 5.14 -4.68 -3.24
N PRO A 924 6.26 -5.36 -2.96
CA PRO A 924 7.42 -5.31 -3.85
C PRO A 924 7.03 -5.87 -5.23
N PRO A 925 7.52 -5.28 -6.35
CA PRO A 925 7.19 -5.80 -7.67
C PRO A 925 7.73 -7.23 -7.84
N PRO A 926 6.93 -8.15 -8.38
CA PRO A 926 7.45 -9.43 -8.87
C PRO A 926 8.58 -9.24 -9.89
N ARG A 927 9.47 -10.24 -10.02
CA ARG A 927 10.55 -10.18 -11.04
C ARG A 927 10.01 -10.23 -12.46
N THR A 928 8.90 -10.94 -12.66
CA THR A 928 8.22 -11.10 -13.94
C THR A 928 6.73 -10.85 -13.75
N LEU A 929 6.06 -10.26 -14.73
CA LEU A 929 4.61 -10.02 -14.71
C LEU A 929 3.82 -11.29 -14.36
N GLY A 930 2.96 -11.21 -13.33
CA GLY A 930 2.16 -12.34 -12.86
C GLY A 930 2.97 -13.49 -12.23
N GLY A 931 4.28 -13.29 -12.02
CA GLY A 931 5.17 -14.27 -11.43
C GLY A 931 5.01 -14.41 -9.92
N GLN A 932 5.49 -15.53 -9.39
CA GLN A 932 5.67 -15.74 -7.96
C GLN A 932 7.09 -15.32 -7.55
N GLY A 933 7.24 -14.75 -6.36
CA GLY A 933 8.55 -14.40 -5.80
C GLY A 933 8.90 -12.93 -5.95
N THR A 934 9.14 -12.30 -4.80
CA THR A 934 9.52 -10.89 -4.67
C THR A 934 10.76 -10.77 -3.80
N GLU A 935 11.56 -9.72 -4.01
CA GLU A 935 12.73 -9.47 -3.19
C GLU A 935 12.35 -8.70 -1.94
N THR A 936 12.32 -9.37 -0.80
CA THR A 936 12.04 -8.76 0.49
C THR A 936 13.28 -8.80 1.39
N PRO A 937 13.49 -7.79 2.24
CA PRO A 937 14.47 -7.89 3.32
C PRO A 937 14.03 -8.98 4.34
N PRO A 938 14.92 -9.45 5.22
CA PRO A 938 14.54 -10.40 6.27
C PRO A 938 13.43 -9.85 7.18
N ALA A 939 12.62 -10.75 7.75
CA ALA A 939 11.57 -10.38 8.69
C ALA A 939 12.16 -9.58 9.88
N GLY A 940 11.49 -8.49 10.23
CA GLY A 940 11.92 -7.57 11.29
C GLY A 940 12.82 -6.43 10.81
N PHE A 941 13.39 -6.50 9.59
CA PHE A 941 14.30 -5.48 9.07
C PHE A 941 13.60 -4.13 8.86
N THR A 942 12.42 -4.09 8.25
CA THR A 942 11.69 -2.83 8.06
C THR A 942 11.11 -2.31 9.38
N SER A 943 10.64 -3.22 10.24
CA SER A 943 10.22 -2.86 11.61
C SER A 943 11.33 -2.18 12.41
N ALA A 944 12.57 -2.67 12.28
CA ALA A 944 13.75 -2.05 12.88
C ALA A 944 14.01 -0.64 12.36
N VAL A 945 13.92 -0.44 11.05
CA VAL A 945 14.05 0.87 10.41
C VAL A 945 12.97 1.83 10.89
N SER A 946 11.71 1.39 10.94
CA SER A 946 10.58 2.20 11.41
C SER A 946 10.71 2.55 12.90
N MET A 947 11.13 1.60 13.73
CA MET A 947 11.43 1.82 15.16
C MET A 947 12.49 2.90 15.34
N LEU A 948 13.64 2.76 14.65
CA LEU A 948 14.75 3.72 14.72
C LEU A 948 14.31 5.14 14.33
N ARG A 949 13.57 5.26 13.23
CA ARG A 949 13.02 6.54 12.78
C ARG A 949 12.05 7.13 13.79
N SER A 950 11.14 6.32 14.33
CA SER A 950 10.13 6.76 15.29
C SER A 950 10.80 7.34 16.56
N VAL A 951 11.78 6.63 17.12
CA VAL A 951 12.51 7.12 18.31
C VAL A 951 13.31 8.39 17.99
N GLN A 952 13.95 8.49 16.82
CA GLN A 952 14.65 9.71 16.40
C GLN A 952 13.67 10.89 16.27
N GLN A 953 12.53 10.69 15.63
CA GLN A 953 11.54 11.74 15.40
C GLN A 953 10.95 12.26 16.71
N ALA A 954 10.67 11.36 17.67
CA ALA A 954 10.23 11.76 19.01
C ALA A 954 11.32 12.59 19.73
N ALA A 955 12.59 12.19 19.62
CA ALA A 955 13.70 12.93 20.18
C ALA A 955 13.81 14.33 19.55
N ASP A 956 13.79 14.42 18.21
CA ASP A 956 13.86 15.69 17.47
C ASP A 956 12.74 16.65 17.90
N LEU A 957 11.51 16.14 17.98
CA LEU A 957 10.34 16.92 18.40
C LEU A 957 10.51 17.45 19.83
N GLY A 958 10.99 16.61 20.76
CA GLY A 958 11.21 17.04 22.14
C GLY A 958 12.30 18.10 22.26
N THR A 959 13.42 17.93 21.55
CA THR A 959 14.48 18.94 21.47
C THR A 959 13.95 20.25 20.89
N ALA A 960 13.16 20.19 19.82
CA ALA A 960 12.59 21.36 19.16
C ALA A 960 11.56 22.11 20.04
N LEU A 961 10.78 21.39 20.83
CA LEU A 961 9.84 21.97 21.79
C LEU A 961 10.55 22.68 22.96
N GLY A 962 11.78 22.27 23.29
CA GLY A 962 12.54 22.84 24.39
C GLY A 962 11.99 22.49 25.78
N GLY A 963 12.52 23.14 26.82
CA GLY A 963 12.00 23.04 28.19
C GLY A 963 12.00 21.62 28.76
N ALA A 964 10.85 21.19 29.30
CA ALA A 964 10.69 19.83 29.85
C ALA A 964 10.72 18.75 28.76
N ALA A 965 10.19 19.03 27.57
CA ALA A 965 10.17 18.10 26.45
C ALA A 965 11.59 17.78 25.96
N ALA A 966 12.50 18.76 25.96
CA ALA A 966 13.91 18.52 25.62
C ALA A 966 14.60 17.58 26.62
N LYS A 967 14.26 17.65 27.91
CA LYS A 967 14.77 16.72 28.92
C LYS A 967 14.20 15.32 28.75
N ASP A 968 12.91 15.22 28.43
CA ASP A 968 12.26 13.94 28.10
C ASP A 968 12.90 13.28 26.86
N ALA A 969 13.47 14.08 25.93
CA ALA A 969 14.11 13.59 24.70
C ALA A 969 15.55 13.07 24.90
N GLU A 970 16.29 13.53 25.92
CA GLU A 970 17.66 13.06 26.21
C GLU A 970 17.84 11.52 26.23
N PRO A 971 16.99 10.74 26.94
CA PRO A 971 17.07 9.29 26.89
C PRO A 971 16.70 8.74 25.50
N MET A 972 15.79 9.37 24.76
CA MET A 972 15.40 8.95 23.41
C MET A 972 16.55 9.06 22.42
N ILE A 973 17.35 10.14 22.50
CA ILE A 973 18.58 10.32 21.70
C ILE A 973 19.56 9.17 21.99
N THR A 974 19.74 8.84 23.27
CA THR A 974 20.65 7.77 23.69
C THR A 974 20.15 6.40 23.22
N TRP A 975 18.85 6.11 23.36
CA TRP A 975 18.24 4.87 22.87
C TRP A 975 18.36 4.74 21.36
N HIS A 976 18.05 5.79 20.60
CA HIS A 976 18.21 5.79 19.14
C HIS A 976 19.65 5.46 18.75
N LYS A 977 20.64 6.16 19.32
CA LYS A 977 22.06 5.92 19.02
C LYS A 977 22.47 4.47 19.29
N ASN A 978 22.06 3.91 20.43
CA ASN A 978 22.38 2.53 20.78
C ASN A 978 21.71 1.52 19.85
N MET A 979 20.42 1.74 19.52
CA MET A 979 19.69 0.89 18.58
C MET A 979 20.29 0.99 17.17
N LEU A 980 20.76 2.16 16.73
CA LEU A 980 21.37 2.37 15.42
C LEU A 980 22.70 1.61 15.31
N GLY A 981 23.51 1.64 16.37
CA GLY A 981 24.71 0.81 16.49
C GLY A 981 24.40 -0.68 16.43
N ALA A 982 23.43 -1.14 17.24
CA ALA A 982 22.99 -2.54 17.24
C ALA A 982 22.41 -2.98 15.88
N PHE A 983 21.76 -2.08 15.15
CA PHE A 983 21.26 -2.34 13.80
C PHE A 983 22.41 -2.52 12.82
N HIS A 984 23.41 -1.64 12.85
CA HIS A 984 24.62 -1.78 12.02
C HIS A 984 25.34 -3.09 12.34
N GLU A 985 25.66 -3.35 13.61
CA GLU A 985 26.36 -4.57 14.03
C GLU A 985 25.56 -5.85 13.71
N GLY A 986 24.24 -5.80 13.86
CA GLY A 986 23.37 -6.97 13.69
C GLY A 986 23.08 -7.32 12.23
N TYR A 987 23.11 -6.35 11.32
CA TYR A 987 22.75 -6.56 9.92
C TYR A 987 23.91 -6.34 8.94
N TYR A 988 24.98 -5.62 9.29
CA TYR A 988 26.07 -5.33 8.36
C TYR A 988 27.10 -6.46 8.31
N ASN A 989 27.46 -6.88 7.10
CA ASN A 989 28.58 -7.79 6.87
C ASN A 989 29.81 -6.99 6.39
N PRO A 990 30.88 -6.86 7.20
CA PRO A 990 32.05 -6.06 6.86
C PRO A 990 32.92 -6.68 5.76
N VAL A 991 32.79 -7.99 5.49
CA VAL A 991 33.52 -8.69 4.42
C VAL A 991 32.89 -8.40 3.07
N ASN A 992 31.57 -8.55 2.98
CA ASN A 992 30.84 -8.37 1.73
C ASN A 992 30.43 -6.92 1.48
N LYS A 993 30.55 -6.04 2.49
CA LYS A 993 30.14 -4.63 2.44
C LYS A 993 28.63 -4.46 2.15
N THR A 994 27.83 -5.38 2.68
CA THR A 994 26.37 -5.46 2.45
C THR A 994 25.62 -5.63 3.76
N TYR A 995 24.40 -5.08 3.83
CA TYR A 995 23.48 -5.39 4.92
C TYR A 995 22.61 -6.61 4.57
N ALA A 996 22.40 -7.47 5.55
CA ALA A 996 21.47 -8.60 5.52
C ALA A 996 21.62 -9.44 4.23
N ASN A 997 20.54 -9.59 3.44
CA ASN A 997 20.51 -10.41 2.23
C ASN A 997 20.91 -9.66 0.94
N GLY A 998 21.34 -8.40 1.03
CA GLY A 998 21.89 -7.66 -0.12
C GLY A 998 20.87 -7.36 -1.23
N VAL A 999 19.59 -7.20 -0.88
CA VAL A 999 18.53 -6.72 -1.80
C VAL A 999 18.39 -5.20 -1.74
N MET A 1000 17.68 -4.60 -2.70
CA MET A 1000 17.50 -3.14 -2.77
C MET A 1000 17.10 -2.50 -1.43
N ALA A 1001 16.11 -3.05 -0.73
CA ALA A 1001 15.65 -2.57 0.58
C ALA A 1001 16.80 -2.48 1.61
N THR A 1002 17.70 -3.47 1.60
CA THR A 1002 18.81 -3.55 2.54
C THR A 1002 19.98 -2.63 2.20
N TYR A 1003 20.00 -2.01 1.02
CA TYR A 1003 20.89 -0.89 0.74
C TYR A 1003 20.22 0.45 1.04
N VAL A 1004 18.99 0.63 0.56
CA VAL A 1004 18.27 1.90 0.61
C VAL A 1004 17.96 2.30 2.05
N LEU A 1005 17.39 1.40 2.85
CA LEU A 1005 16.89 1.76 4.17
C LEU A 1005 18.00 2.12 5.18
N PRO A 1006 19.14 1.40 5.24
CA PRO A 1006 20.26 1.82 6.09
C PRO A 1006 20.85 3.17 5.70
N LEU A 1007 20.94 3.47 4.40
CA LEU A 1007 21.36 4.79 3.90
C LEU A 1007 20.36 5.87 4.33
N ALA A 1008 19.06 5.60 4.20
CA ALA A 1008 17.98 6.54 4.53
C ALA A 1008 17.91 6.91 6.02
N ILE A 1009 18.31 6.01 6.92
CA ILE A 1009 18.31 6.26 8.38
C ILE A 1009 19.69 6.65 8.92
N GLY A 1010 20.70 6.79 8.06
CA GLY A 1010 22.06 7.12 8.48
C GLY A 1010 22.76 6.00 9.28
N ALA A 1011 22.35 4.74 9.10
CA ALA A 1011 22.97 3.60 9.78
C ALA A 1011 24.32 3.19 9.19
N VAL A 1012 24.71 3.73 8.02
CA VAL A 1012 25.96 3.40 7.33
C VAL A 1012 27.07 4.35 7.81
N PRO A 1013 28.15 3.83 8.43
CA PRO A 1013 29.28 4.66 8.82
C PRO A 1013 29.94 5.34 7.62
N ALA A 1014 30.52 6.54 7.83
CA ALA A 1014 31.18 7.30 6.77
C ALA A 1014 32.25 6.50 6.00
N THR A 1015 32.99 5.63 6.68
CA THR A 1015 34.01 4.75 6.09
C THR A 1015 33.45 3.70 5.14
N GLU A 1016 32.17 3.35 5.27
CA GLU A 1016 31.50 2.32 4.47
C GLU A 1016 30.52 2.91 3.44
N LEU A 1017 30.22 4.22 3.55
CA LEU A 1017 29.22 4.91 2.75
C LEU A 1017 29.47 4.74 1.25
N GLN A 1018 30.71 4.90 0.79
CA GLN A 1018 31.05 4.75 -0.62
C GLN A 1018 30.82 3.31 -1.11
N ALA A 1019 31.23 2.30 -0.34
CA ALA A 1019 31.09 0.90 -0.71
C ALA A 1019 29.62 0.47 -0.79
N VAL A 1020 28.81 0.84 0.22
CA VAL A 1020 27.37 0.53 0.24
C VAL A 1020 26.64 1.27 -0.88
N SER A 1021 26.98 2.54 -1.14
CA SER A 1021 26.42 3.32 -2.25
C SER A 1021 26.73 2.70 -3.61
N GLN A 1022 27.98 2.29 -3.84
CA GLN A 1022 28.37 1.58 -5.06
C GLN A 1022 27.68 0.22 -5.17
N GLY A 1023 27.48 -0.48 -4.06
CA GLY A 1023 26.70 -1.71 -3.98
C GLY A 1023 25.26 -1.52 -4.46
N LEU A 1024 24.59 -0.45 -4.02
CA LEU A 1024 23.24 -0.10 -4.49
C LEU A 1024 23.23 0.20 -6.01
N LEU A 1025 24.16 1.01 -6.50
CA LEU A 1025 24.22 1.35 -7.93
C LEU A 1025 24.52 0.13 -8.79
N LYS A 1026 25.42 -0.74 -8.34
CA LYS A 1026 25.68 -2.03 -8.99
C LYS A 1026 24.42 -2.91 -8.97
N TYR A 1027 23.73 -2.99 -7.83
CA TYR A 1027 22.49 -3.75 -7.72
C TYR A 1027 21.46 -3.27 -8.75
N ILE A 1028 21.22 -1.95 -8.82
CA ILE A 1028 20.29 -1.35 -9.77
C ILE A 1028 20.69 -1.68 -11.20
N ALA A 1029 21.97 -1.55 -11.56
CA ALA A 1029 22.48 -1.88 -12.88
C ALA A 1029 22.27 -3.36 -13.23
N ASP A 1030 22.59 -4.26 -12.30
CA ASP A 1030 22.45 -5.72 -12.46
C ASP A 1030 20.98 -6.17 -12.56
N HIS A 1031 20.06 -5.37 -12.02
CA HIS A 1031 18.61 -5.62 -12.07
C HIS A 1031 17.91 -4.79 -13.14
N GLY A 1032 18.63 -4.46 -14.21
CA GLY A 1032 18.04 -3.81 -15.38
C GLY A 1032 17.59 -2.39 -15.12
N ASN A 1033 18.25 -1.64 -14.23
CA ASN A 1033 17.97 -0.24 -13.90
C ASN A 1033 16.52 0.02 -13.51
N THR A 1034 16.00 -0.72 -12.52
CA THR A 1034 14.64 -0.55 -11.99
C THR A 1034 14.57 -0.75 -10.47
N TRP A 1035 13.42 -0.48 -9.84
CA TRP A 1035 13.19 -0.75 -8.43
C TRP A 1035 12.68 -2.18 -8.21
N THR A 1036 13.07 -2.77 -7.09
CA THR A 1036 12.63 -4.11 -6.68
C THR A 1036 12.04 -4.17 -5.27
N GLY A 1037 12.10 -3.06 -4.52
CA GLY A 1037 11.52 -2.94 -3.19
C GLY A 1037 10.02 -2.57 -3.17
N GLY A 1038 9.40 -2.77 -2.01
CA GLY A 1038 8.03 -2.40 -1.72
C GLY A 1038 7.87 -0.94 -1.27
N ILE A 1039 6.73 -0.64 -0.64
CA ILE A 1039 6.31 0.72 -0.32
C ILE A 1039 7.23 1.44 0.67
N ILE A 1040 7.88 0.72 1.60
CA ILE A 1040 8.79 1.32 2.58
C ILE A 1040 10.11 1.67 1.88
N THR A 1041 10.62 0.77 1.04
CA THR A 1041 11.84 1.01 0.27
C THR A 1041 11.67 2.16 -0.72
N VAL A 1042 10.59 2.14 -1.50
CA VAL A 1042 10.35 3.13 -2.56
C VAL A 1042 10.12 4.54 -2.00
N ARG A 1043 9.62 4.65 -0.76
CA ARG A 1043 9.54 5.93 -0.06
C ARG A 1043 10.88 6.66 0.00
N PHE A 1044 11.98 5.95 0.20
CA PHE A 1044 13.31 6.55 0.37
C PHE A 1044 14.22 6.41 -0.84
N LEU A 1045 13.95 5.47 -1.75
CA LEU A 1045 14.82 5.11 -2.87
C LEU A 1045 15.33 6.31 -3.67
N PHE A 1046 14.43 7.17 -4.16
CA PHE A 1046 14.83 8.27 -5.05
C PHE A 1046 15.53 9.41 -4.32
N ASP A 1047 15.13 9.69 -3.07
CA ASP A 1047 15.83 10.65 -2.22
C ASP A 1047 17.26 10.15 -1.91
N VAL A 1048 17.42 8.88 -1.52
CA VAL A 1048 18.73 8.26 -1.27
C VAL A 1048 19.59 8.30 -2.53
N LEU A 1049 19.06 7.94 -3.70
CA LEU A 1049 19.82 8.00 -4.95
C LEU A 1049 20.28 9.43 -5.27
N HIS A 1050 19.44 10.43 -5.01
CA HIS A 1050 19.83 11.82 -5.18
C HIS A 1050 20.95 12.23 -4.22
N ASP A 1051 20.83 11.85 -2.96
CA ASP A 1051 21.75 12.24 -1.88
C ASP A 1051 23.13 11.57 -2.03
N ILE A 1052 23.21 10.34 -2.56
CA ILE A 1052 24.49 9.67 -2.86
C ILE A 1052 25.12 10.12 -4.21
N GLY A 1053 24.56 11.14 -4.85
CA GLY A 1053 25.10 11.69 -6.10
C GLY A 1053 24.59 11.03 -7.38
N ALA A 1054 23.62 10.13 -7.31
CA ALA A 1054 23.11 9.32 -8.43
C ALA A 1054 21.75 9.81 -8.97
N ALA A 1055 21.54 11.13 -9.02
CA ALA A 1055 20.29 11.73 -9.50
C ALA A 1055 19.93 11.36 -10.95
N ALA A 1056 20.95 11.17 -11.81
CA ALA A 1056 20.74 10.71 -13.19
C ALA A 1056 20.18 9.27 -13.24
N THR A 1057 20.64 8.38 -12.35
CA THR A 1057 20.10 7.02 -12.21
C THR A 1057 18.64 7.06 -11.74
N ALA A 1058 18.34 7.87 -10.72
CA ALA A 1058 16.96 8.06 -10.25
C ALA A 1058 16.02 8.55 -11.37
N LEU A 1059 16.46 9.55 -12.14
CA LEU A 1059 15.69 10.09 -13.27
C LEU A 1059 15.49 9.02 -14.35
N SER A 1060 16.54 8.31 -14.73
CA SER A 1060 16.47 7.23 -15.73
C SER A 1060 15.51 6.12 -15.30
N MET A 1061 15.48 5.73 -14.02
CA MET A 1061 14.54 4.74 -13.50
C MET A 1061 13.10 5.21 -13.60
N LEU A 1062 12.83 6.48 -13.25
CA LEU A 1062 11.47 7.06 -13.28
C LEU A 1062 10.94 7.29 -14.70
N GLN A 1063 11.82 7.52 -15.68
CA GLN A 1063 11.44 7.70 -17.08
C GLN A 1063 11.10 6.40 -17.81
N LYS A 1064 11.32 5.23 -17.18
CA LYS A 1064 11.04 3.93 -17.82
C LYS A 1064 9.55 3.66 -17.94
N LYS A 1065 9.18 3.09 -19.08
CA LYS A 1065 7.82 2.57 -19.36
C LYS A 1065 7.70 1.06 -19.16
N ASP A 1066 8.80 0.32 -19.27
CA ASP A 1066 8.80 -1.14 -19.18
C ASP A 1066 8.75 -1.61 -17.73
N TYR A 1067 8.11 -2.76 -17.53
CA TYR A 1067 7.97 -3.37 -16.21
C TYR A 1067 9.30 -3.89 -15.63
N PRO A 1068 9.50 -3.82 -14.29
CA PRO A 1068 8.69 -3.04 -13.34
C PRO A 1068 9.06 -1.56 -13.46
N SER A 1069 8.07 -0.66 -13.49
CA SER A 1069 8.30 0.77 -13.37
C SER A 1069 6.99 1.50 -13.07
N TYR A 1070 7.10 2.78 -12.73
CA TYR A 1070 5.92 3.63 -12.56
C TYR A 1070 5.32 3.92 -13.92
N GLY A 1071 6.14 4.14 -14.95
CA GLY A 1071 5.66 4.32 -16.31
C GLY A 1071 4.86 3.12 -16.81
N TYR A 1072 5.17 1.89 -16.38
CA TYR A 1072 4.36 0.72 -16.72
C TYR A 1072 2.89 0.89 -16.30
N MET A 1073 2.62 1.48 -15.13
CA MET A 1073 1.24 1.76 -14.67
C MET A 1073 0.44 2.64 -15.64
N TYR A 1074 1.10 3.52 -16.40
CA TYR A 1074 0.45 4.49 -17.28
C TYR A 1074 0.50 4.10 -18.76
N PHE A 1075 1.51 3.32 -19.18
CA PHE A 1075 1.83 3.09 -20.59
C PHE A 1075 1.77 1.62 -21.03
N ASN A 1076 1.33 0.68 -20.18
CA ASN A 1076 1.06 -0.68 -20.61
C ASN A 1076 -0.14 -0.78 -21.58
N GLU A 1077 -0.29 -1.95 -22.20
CA GLU A 1077 -1.30 -2.21 -23.24
C GLU A 1077 -2.69 -2.58 -22.71
N TYR A 1078 -2.83 -2.92 -21.43
CA TYR A 1078 -4.07 -3.47 -20.86
C TYR A 1078 -4.95 -2.40 -20.20
N GLU A 1079 -4.38 -1.63 -19.27
CA GLU A 1079 -5.10 -0.64 -18.47
C GLU A 1079 -4.18 0.52 -18.09
N ARG A 1080 -4.69 1.75 -17.98
CA ARG A 1080 -3.88 2.95 -17.69
C ARG A 1080 -4.30 3.61 -16.40
N ALA A 1081 -3.34 3.88 -15.51
CA ALA A 1081 -3.50 4.58 -14.23
C ALA A 1081 -3.76 6.10 -14.38
N ASN A 1082 -4.57 6.53 -15.37
CA ASN A 1082 -4.83 7.94 -15.62
C ASN A 1082 -5.37 8.65 -14.37
N GLU A 1083 -4.64 9.67 -13.89
CA GLU A 1083 -4.89 10.38 -12.63
C GLU A 1083 -5.06 9.46 -11.40
N SER A 1084 -4.34 8.33 -11.36
CA SER A 1084 -4.38 7.38 -10.26
C SER A 1084 -3.03 6.65 -10.10
N MET A 1085 -2.93 5.76 -9.11
CA MET A 1085 -1.78 4.86 -8.91
C MET A 1085 -2.26 3.53 -8.36
N TRP A 1086 -1.57 2.45 -8.69
CA TRP A 1086 -2.01 1.09 -8.35
C TRP A 1086 -1.46 0.61 -7.01
N GLU A 1087 -2.18 -0.34 -6.41
CA GLU A 1087 -1.74 -1.05 -5.21
C GLU A 1087 -0.64 -2.07 -5.51
N GLU A 1088 -0.76 -2.76 -6.65
CA GLU A 1088 0.19 -3.78 -7.10
C GLU A 1088 0.92 -3.27 -8.35
N PRO A 1089 2.27 -3.30 -8.40
CA PRO A 1089 3.02 -2.87 -9.59
C PRO A 1089 2.68 -3.63 -10.89
N ASP A 1090 2.18 -4.87 -10.77
CA ASP A 1090 1.73 -5.71 -11.88
C ASP A 1090 0.22 -5.98 -11.86
N ALA A 1091 -0.57 -5.04 -11.34
CA ALA A 1091 -2.02 -5.15 -11.13
C ALA A 1091 -2.83 -5.90 -12.22
N PRO A 1092 -2.59 -5.72 -13.55
CA PRO A 1092 -3.31 -6.48 -14.58
C PRO A 1092 -3.28 -8.01 -14.40
N TYR A 1093 -2.22 -8.54 -13.79
CA TYR A 1093 -1.99 -9.99 -13.63
C TYR A 1093 -2.46 -10.52 -12.27
N ARG A 1094 -2.99 -9.66 -11.40
CA ARG A 1094 -3.29 -9.99 -10.00
C ARG A 1094 -4.77 -10.32 -9.80
N GLY A 1095 -5.04 -11.22 -8.85
CA GLY A 1095 -6.40 -11.65 -8.50
C GLY A 1095 -7.24 -10.55 -7.86
N PRO A 1096 -8.53 -10.82 -7.55
CA PRO A 1096 -9.45 -9.81 -7.02
C PRO A 1096 -9.24 -9.44 -5.54
N GLY A 1097 -8.36 -10.13 -4.81
CA GLY A 1097 -8.25 -9.99 -3.34
C GLY A 1097 -7.66 -8.67 -2.85
N MET A 1098 -6.53 -8.25 -3.40
CA MET A 1098 -5.81 -7.03 -2.99
C MET A 1098 -5.21 -6.40 -4.24
N ASN A 1099 -6.06 -5.77 -5.04
CA ASN A 1099 -5.67 -5.30 -6.36
C ASN A 1099 -6.45 -4.03 -6.78
N SER A 1100 -6.26 -2.97 -6.00
CA SER A 1100 -6.82 -1.64 -6.23
C SER A 1100 -6.06 -0.90 -7.34
N ARG A 1101 -6.78 -0.13 -8.16
CA ARG A 1101 -6.19 0.79 -9.15
C ARG A 1101 -6.09 2.23 -8.63
N ALA A 1102 -6.35 2.45 -7.35
CA ALA A 1102 -6.33 3.76 -6.70
C ALA A 1102 -5.78 3.66 -5.25
N HIS A 1103 -4.48 3.44 -5.10
CA HIS A 1103 -3.76 3.39 -3.82
C HIS A 1103 -2.66 4.45 -3.73
N HIS A 1104 -2.59 5.20 -2.63
CA HIS A 1104 -1.64 6.32 -2.50
C HIS A 1104 -0.31 5.95 -1.83
N MET A 1105 -0.10 4.71 -1.38
CA MET A 1105 1.15 4.28 -0.73
C MET A 1105 2.41 4.46 -1.59
N PHE A 1106 2.30 4.30 -2.91
CA PHE A 1106 3.40 4.56 -3.84
C PHE A 1106 3.50 6.02 -4.31
N SER A 1107 2.63 6.91 -3.83
CA SER A 1107 2.61 8.33 -4.23
C SER A 1107 3.70 9.18 -3.58
N SER A 1108 4.51 8.61 -2.68
CA SER A 1108 5.65 9.28 -2.05
C SER A 1108 6.64 9.87 -3.07
N VAL A 1109 6.78 9.23 -4.24
CA VAL A 1109 7.59 9.71 -5.36
C VAL A 1109 7.16 11.11 -5.85
N GLY A 1110 5.90 11.49 -5.64
CA GLY A 1110 5.39 12.81 -5.96
C GLY A 1110 6.13 13.95 -5.25
N HIS A 1111 6.58 13.72 -4.01
CA HIS A 1111 7.44 14.67 -3.29
C HIS A 1111 8.78 14.84 -4.01
N TYR A 1112 9.45 13.74 -4.38
CA TYR A 1112 10.71 13.78 -5.12
C TYR A 1112 10.57 14.52 -6.46
N LEU A 1113 9.50 14.22 -7.21
CA LEU A 1113 9.21 14.91 -8.47
C LEU A 1113 8.99 16.41 -8.29
N THR A 1114 8.40 16.83 -7.18
CA THR A 1114 8.18 18.25 -6.88
C THR A 1114 9.45 18.93 -6.40
N ALA A 1115 10.08 18.40 -5.34
CA ALA A 1115 11.18 19.04 -4.65
C ALA A 1115 12.52 18.92 -5.40
N ARG A 1116 12.79 17.79 -6.07
CA ARG A 1116 14.10 17.51 -6.68
C ARG A 1116 14.10 17.57 -8.21
N VAL A 1117 12.99 17.22 -8.87
CA VAL A 1117 12.90 17.22 -10.34
C VAL A 1117 12.34 18.53 -10.88
N ALA A 1118 11.16 18.94 -10.41
CA ALA A 1118 10.64 20.27 -10.71
C ALA A 1118 11.46 21.36 -10.00
N GLY A 1119 12.07 20.99 -8.88
CA GLY A 1119 13.05 21.79 -8.18
C GLY A 1119 12.42 22.94 -7.41
N ILE A 1120 11.21 22.77 -6.85
CA ILE A 1120 10.61 23.78 -5.97
C ILE A 1120 10.25 23.14 -4.64
N SER A 1121 10.72 23.73 -3.54
CA SER A 1121 10.39 23.26 -2.20
C SER A 1121 10.27 24.40 -1.21
N VAL A 1122 9.29 24.28 -0.31
CA VAL A 1122 9.14 25.15 0.85
C VAL A 1122 9.80 24.49 2.05
N SER A 1123 10.60 25.26 2.79
CA SER A 1123 11.19 24.88 4.06
C SER A 1123 10.80 25.88 5.17
N ARG A 1124 11.24 25.59 6.39
CA ARG A 1124 10.89 26.36 7.59
C ARG A 1124 11.16 27.85 7.44
N GLY A 1125 10.31 28.68 8.05
CA GLY A 1125 10.47 30.13 8.05
C GLY A 1125 10.06 30.81 6.74
N HIS A 1126 9.18 30.18 5.94
CA HIS A 1126 8.74 30.68 4.63
C HIS A 1126 9.89 30.82 3.62
N HIS A 1127 10.86 29.91 3.72
CA HIS A 1127 11.96 29.81 2.77
C HIS A 1127 11.52 28.98 1.56
N VAL A 1128 11.81 29.47 0.36
CA VAL A 1128 11.52 28.73 -0.88
C VAL A 1128 12.82 28.51 -1.64
N GLU A 1129 13.15 27.24 -1.83
CA GLU A 1129 14.29 26.82 -2.63
C GLU A 1129 13.83 26.44 -4.03
N MET A 1130 14.55 26.95 -5.03
CA MET A 1130 14.32 26.72 -6.44
C MET A 1130 15.60 26.19 -7.08
N VAL A 1131 15.58 24.97 -7.60
CA VAL A 1131 16.75 24.28 -8.14
C VAL A 1131 16.53 23.98 -9.61
N VAL A 1132 17.42 24.48 -10.48
CA VAL A 1132 17.33 24.20 -11.92
C VAL A 1132 17.86 22.79 -12.22
N GLY A 1133 16.97 21.91 -12.64
CA GLY A 1133 17.25 20.50 -12.95
C GLY A 1133 17.70 20.23 -14.40
N GLN A 1134 17.72 18.95 -14.81
CA GLN A 1134 18.30 18.49 -16.08
C GLN A 1134 17.32 18.31 -17.25
N LEU A 1135 16.01 18.34 -17.00
CA LEU A 1135 14.95 18.30 -18.04
C LEU A 1135 15.10 19.42 -19.10
N SER A 1136 14.29 19.41 -20.15
CA SER A 1136 14.34 20.45 -21.19
C SER A 1136 13.61 21.73 -20.78
N HIS A 1137 12.50 21.58 -20.09
CA HIS A 1137 11.67 22.64 -19.53
C HIS A 1137 10.88 22.14 -18.32
N VAL A 1138 10.68 23.02 -17.33
CA VAL A 1138 9.80 22.83 -16.18
C VAL A 1138 9.04 24.14 -15.95
N ASN A 1139 7.77 24.02 -15.55
CA ASN A 1139 7.02 25.10 -14.94
C ASN A 1139 6.44 24.59 -13.62
N ALA A 1140 6.74 25.27 -12.52
CA ALA A 1140 6.30 24.91 -11.20
C ALA A 1140 5.84 26.15 -10.42
N SER A 1141 4.88 25.97 -9.53
CA SER A 1141 4.50 26.99 -8.57
C SER A 1141 4.13 26.36 -7.23
N VAL A 1142 4.41 27.07 -6.15
CA VAL A 1142 3.98 26.69 -4.80
C VAL A 1142 3.20 27.83 -4.14
N ALA A 1143 2.03 27.50 -3.59
CA ALA A 1143 1.22 28.41 -2.80
C ALA A 1143 1.83 28.55 -1.40
N THR A 1144 1.96 29.80 -0.95
CA THR A 1144 2.38 30.17 0.41
C THR A 1144 1.36 31.14 0.99
N ASP A 1145 1.43 31.38 2.29
CA ASP A 1145 0.57 32.35 2.99
C ASP A 1145 0.71 33.78 2.45
N PHE A 1146 1.83 34.08 1.76
CA PHE A 1146 2.14 35.40 1.19
C PHE A 1146 1.80 35.50 -0.31
N GLY A 1147 1.30 34.42 -0.92
CA GLY A 1147 1.03 34.31 -2.35
C GLY A 1147 1.82 33.17 -3.01
N ALA A 1148 1.62 32.96 -4.31
CA ALA A 1148 2.30 31.89 -5.03
C ALA A 1148 3.73 32.29 -5.44
N VAL A 1149 4.72 31.45 -5.12
CA VAL A 1149 6.03 31.50 -5.79
C VAL A 1149 5.93 30.73 -7.10
N GLN A 1150 6.32 31.35 -8.20
CA GLN A 1150 6.38 30.72 -9.51
C GLN A 1150 7.83 30.54 -9.93
N PHE A 1151 8.14 29.39 -10.50
CA PHE A 1151 9.48 28.99 -10.93
C PHE A 1151 9.37 28.20 -12.24
N SER A 1152 9.89 28.76 -13.32
CA SER A 1152 9.99 28.08 -14.60
C SER A 1152 11.41 28.16 -15.13
N TRP A 1153 11.82 27.18 -15.93
CA TRP A 1153 13.08 27.26 -16.64
C TRP A 1153 13.03 26.47 -17.94
N SER A 1154 13.82 26.90 -18.93
CA SER A 1154 13.88 26.32 -20.28
C SER A 1154 15.31 26.29 -20.81
N ARG A 1155 15.67 25.23 -21.54
CA ARG A 1155 16.99 25.04 -22.15
C ARG A 1155 16.92 25.09 -23.68
N LYS A 1156 16.76 26.29 -24.29
CA LYS A 1156 16.78 26.47 -25.76
C LYS A 1156 17.17 27.90 -26.19
N PRO A 1157 18.29 28.17 -26.88
CA PRO A 1157 19.62 27.51 -26.87
C PRO A 1157 20.48 27.88 -25.64
N SER A 1158 20.02 28.81 -24.82
CA SER A 1158 20.58 29.15 -23.50
C SER A 1158 19.61 28.71 -22.40
N LEU A 1159 20.08 28.64 -21.14
CA LEU A 1159 19.22 28.43 -19.99
C LEU A 1159 18.54 29.76 -19.60
N THR A 1160 17.21 29.78 -19.64
CA THR A 1160 16.37 30.88 -19.15
C THR A 1160 15.61 30.41 -17.93
N VAL A 1161 15.52 31.26 -16.91
CA VAL A 1161 14.80 31.01 -15.65
C VAL A 1161 13.83 32.15 -15.42
N GLU A 1162 12.58 31.85 -15.11
CA GLU A 1162 11.58 32.84 -14.70
C GLU A 1162 11.17 32.56 -13.26
N VAL A 1163 11.19 33.60 -12.42
CA VAL A 1163 10.82 33.48 -11.02
C VAL A 1163 9.90 34.62 -10.63
N THR A 1164 8.80 34.31 -9.95
CA THR A 1164 7.98 35.31 -9.25
C THR A 1164 7.96 35.00 -7.76
N VAL A 1165 8.41 35.96 -6.94
CA VAL A 1165 8.47 35.81 -5.47
C VAL A 1165 7.57 36.86 -4.81
N PRO A 1166 6.58 36.48 -3.99
CA PRO A 1166 5.79 37.43 -3.21
C PRO A 1166 6.62 38.17 -2.15
N VAL A 1167 6.10 39.31 -1.68
CA VAL A 1167 6.70 40.02 -0.54
C VAL A 1167 6.58 39.16 0.73
N GLY A 1168 7.64 39.08 1.52
CA GLY A 1168 7.67 38.29 2.77
C GLY A 1168 8.30 36.90 2.63
N ILE A 1169 8.58 36.46 1.40
CA ILE A 1169 9.27 35.18 1.13
C ILE A 1169 10.78 35.38 0.98
N LEU A 1170 11.55 34.50 1.63
CA LEU A 1170 12.99 34.36 1.36
C LEU A 1170 13.19 33.26 0.32
N ALA A 1171 13.61 33.67 -0.88
CA ALA A 1171 13.74 32.77 -2.01
C ALA A 1171 15.20 32.56 -2.44
N TYR A 1172 15.60 31.31 -2.60
CA TYR A 1172 16.93 30.91 -3.03
C TYR A 1172 16.87 30.17 -4.36
N LEU A 1173 17.58 30.69 -5.36
CA LEU A 1173 17.72 30.05 -6.67
C LEU A 1173 19.08 29.38 -6.79
N PHE A 1174 19.09 28.10 -7.16
CA PHE A 1174 20.28 27.28 -7.38
C PHE A 1174 20.39 26.95 -8.87
N VAL A 1175 21.45 27.45 -9.50
CA VAL A 1175 21.72 27.26 -10.93
C VAL A 1175 22.98 26.39 -11.12
N PRO A 1176 22.93 25.31 -11.92
CA PRO A 1176 24.08 24.44 -12.16
C PRO A 1176 25.28 25.20 -12.70
N VAL A 1177 26.48 24.91 -12.20
CA VAL A 1177 27.74 25.45 -12.71
C VAL A 1177 28.34 24.46 -13.71
N ALA A 1178 28.41 24.82 -14.99
CA ALA A 1178 29.37 24.19 -15.91
C ALA A 1178 30.73 24.87 -15.68
N ASP A 1179 31.85 24.14 -15.74
CA ASP A 1179 33.22 24.50 -15.28
C ASP A 1179 33.82 25.86 -15.76
N GLY A 1180 33.16 26.99 -15.48
CA GLY A 1180 33.52 28.35 -15.88
C GLY A 1180 32.72 29.43 -15.11
N THR A 1181 33.00 30.71 -15.35
CA THR A 1181 32.25 31.81 -14.76
C THR A 1181 30.87 31.96 -15.42
N MET A 1182 29.82 31.82 -14.61
CA MET A 1182 28.44 32.04 -15.03
C MET A 1182 27.93 33.35 -14.42
N SER A 1183 27.46 34.27 -15.26
CA SER A 1183 26.73 35.46 -14.82
C SER A 1183 25.24 35.25 -15.03
N LEU A 1184 24.45 35.53 -13.99
CA LEU A 1184 22.99 35.60 -14.10
C LEU A 1184 22.64 37.04 -14.45
N ARG A 1185 21.92 37.24 -15.55
CA ARG A 1185 21.51 38.58 -15.99
C ARG A 1185 20.00 38.64 -16.13
N SER A 1186 19.41 39.79 -15.78
CA SER A 1186 18.06 40.11 -16.21
C SER A 1186 18.01 40.27 -17.73
N CYS A 1187 16.81 40.19 -18.32
CA CYS A 1187 16.63 40.27 -19.77
C CYS A 1187 17.06 41.60 -20.42
N ASP A 1188 17.18 42.67 -19.63
CA ASP A 1188 17.75 43.97 -20.03
C ASP A 1188 19.29 44.02 -19.91
N GLY A 1189 19.93 42.92 -19.51
CA GLY A 1189 21.38 42.73 -19.49
C GLY A 1189 22.07 43.12 -18.18
N GLN A 1190 21.33 43.57 -17.16
CA GLN A 1190 21.90 43.93 -15.86
C GLN A 1190 22.31 42.70 -15.04
N PRO A 1191 23.41 42.74 -14.28
CA PRO A 1191 23.78 41.66 -13.36
C PRO A 1191 22.69 41.44 -12.29
N PHE A 1192 22.27 40.19 -12.10
CA PHE A 1192 21.30 39.81 -11.08
C PHE A 1192 22.02 39.30 -9.82
N GLY A 1193 22.43 40.24 -8.96
CA GLY A 1193 23.18 39.97 -7.73
C GLY A 1193 24.58 39.37 -7.96
N GLU A 1194 25.40 39.34 -6.91
CA GLU A 1194 26.63 38.53 -6.89
C GLU A 1194 26.27 37.15 -6.34
N GLY A 1195 26.63 36.08 -7.06
CA GLY A 1195 26.39 34.70 -6.59
C GLY A 1195 27.12 34.45 -5.28
N LEU A 1196 26.38 34.14 -4.22
CA LEU A 1196 26.91 33.90 -2.87
C LEU A 1196 27.47 32.47 -2.82
N HIS A 1197 28.70 32.30 -3.30
CA HIS A 1197 29.51 31.08 -3.26
C HIS A 1197 29.03 29.92 -4.14
N SER A 1198 29.98 29.06 -4.55
CA SER A 1198 29.67 27.75 -5.12
C SER A 1198 29.24 26.81 -3.99
N VAL A 1199 28.00 26.34 -4.04
CA VAL A 1199 27.44 25.39 -3.07
C VAL A 1199 27.34 24.03 -3.73
N VAL A 1200 27.77 22.98 -3.04
CA VAL A 1200 27.47 21.60 -3.44
C VAL A 1200 26.10 21.26 -2.87
N ALA A 1201 25.13 20.99 -3.75
CA ALA A 1201 23.80 20.55 -3.36
C ALA A 1201 23.51 19.22 -4.09
N GLY A 1202 23.48 18.11 -3.34
CA GLY A 1202 23.39 16.76 -3.92
C GLY A 1202 24.54 16.46 -4.88
N SER A 1203 24.23 15.96 -6.08
CA SER A 1203 25.21 15.53 -7.11
C SER A 1203 25.90 16.66 -7.89
N GLY A 1204 25.50 17.92 -7.73
CA GLY A 1204 25.92 19.02 -8.60
C GLY A 1204 26.60 20.18 -7.86
N LYS A 1205 27.49 20.89 -8.58
CA LYS A 1205 27.96 22.22 -8.17
C LYS A 1205 26.93 23.24 -8.63
N TYR A 1206 26.37 24.01 -7.71
CA TYR A 1206 25.41 25.07 -7.98
C TYR A 1206 25.97 26.41 -7.53
N ARG A 1207 25.52 27.49 -8.18
CA ARG A 1207 25.60 28.85 -7.62
C ARG A 1207 24.27 29.18 -7.00
N ARG A 1208 24.30 29.65 -5.75
CA ARG A 1208 23.12 30.12 -5.01
C ARG A 1208 22.95 31.63 -5.23
N PHE A 1209 21.72 32.04 -5.54
CA PHE A 1209 21.31 33.43 -5.68
C PHE A 1209 20.16 33.71 -4.72
N ASN A 1210 20.22 34.84 -4.01
CA ASN A 1210 19.06 35.35 -3.27
C ASN A 1210 18.15 36.06 -4.26
N VAL A 1211 16.88 35.67 -4.33
CA VAL A 1211 15.90 36.25 -5.24
C VAL A 1211 15.03 37.25 -4.47
N PRO A 1212 15.10 38.56 -4.76
CA PRO A 1212 14.21 39.53 -4.14
C PRO A 1212 12.76 39.31 -4.59
N SER A 1213 11.80 39.86 -3.84
CA SER A 1213 10.40 39.86 -4.26
C SER A 1213 10.19 40.54 -5.62
N GLY A 1214 9.17 40.11 -6.35
CA GLY A 1214 8.87 40.55 -7.72
C GLY A 1214 9.01 39.45 -8.75
N ALA A 1215 8.75 39.80 -10.02
CA ALA A 1215 8.91 38.92 -11.17
C ALA A 1215 10.23 39.19 -11.87
N HIS A 1216 11.00 38.13 -12.12
CA HIS A 1216 12.36 38.17 -12.66
C HIS A 1216 12.49 37.16 -13.80
N THR A 1217 13.00 37.61 -14.94
CA THR A 1217 13.39 36.74 -16.07
C THR A 1217 14.89 36.81 -16.25
N LEU A 1218 15.54 35.68 -16.06
CA LEU A 1218 16.98 35.54 -15.88
C LEU A 1218 17.56 34.70 -17.01
N ALA A 1219 18.57 35.22 -17.69
CA ALA A 1219 19.33 34.50 -18.70
C ALA A 1219 20.68 34.09 -18.10
N VAL A 1220 21.05 32.84 -18.34
CA VAL A 1220 22.33 32.29 -17.91
C VAL A 1220 23.34 32.41 -19.05
N GLN A 1221 24.37 33.25 -18.85
CA GLN A 1221 25.46 33.42 -19.81
C GLN A 1221 26.72 32.71 -19.30
N HIS A 1222 27.31 31.88 -20.17
CA HIS A 1222 28.67 31.39 -19.99
C HIS A 1222 29.64 32.46 -20.49
N GLU A 1223 30.53 32.94 -19.62
CA GLU A 1223 31.63 33.78 -20.08
C GLU A 1223 32.58 32.93 -20.93
N ALA A 1224 32.80 33.33 -22.18
CA ALA A 1224 33.80 32.71 -23.01
C ALA A 1224 35.17 32.90 -22.34
N VAL A 1225 35.87 31.81 -22.04
CA VAL A 1225 37.29 31.86 -21.66
C VAL A 1225 38.04 32.39 -22.87
N SER A 1226 38.28 33.70 -22.92
CA SER A 1226 39.17 34.31 -23.90
C SER A 1226 40.56 33.75 -23.63
N GLY A 1227 41.06 32.97 -24.59
CA GLY A 1227 42.39 32.39 -24.52
C GLY A 1227 43.45 33.47 -24.61
N GLU A 1228 44.34 33.48 -23.63
CA GLU A 1228 45.76 33.80 -23.80
C GLU A 1228 46.50 33.21 -22.59
N PHE A 1229 46.80 31.92 -22.65
CA PHE A 1229 47.93 31.37 -21.89
C PHE A 1229 49.14 31.39 -22.82
N ILE A 1230 50.02 32.37 -22.60
CA ILE A 1230 51.39 32.35 -23.13
C ILE A 1230 52.18 31.35 -22.26
N VAL A 1231 52.52 30.22 -22.89
CA VAL A 1231 53.46 29.12 -22.55
C VAL A 1231 53.62 28.73 -21.09
#